data_AF-A0A4V6ABB1-F1
#
_entry.id   AF-A0A4V6ABB1-F1
#
_cell.length_a   1.000
_cell.length_b   1.000
_cell.length_c   1.000
_cell.angle_alpha   90.00
_cell.angle_beta   90.00
_cell.angle_gamma   90.00
#
_symmetry.space_group_name_H-M   'P 1'
#
loop_
_entity.id
_entity.type
_entity.pdbx_description
1 polymer ?
#
loop_
_entity_poly.entity_id
_entity_poly.type
_entity_poly.pdbx_seq_one_letter_code
_entity_poly.pdbx_strand_id
1 'polypeptide(L)'
;MTGLLPPELGGLSNLKTLRIDDNALIGNVPSALFNISAIEVIGMYANLLSGSLPPTMGLLMPKLRELRLGGNELEGTIPSSISNASTLAVVDLSNNSFTGLIPGTLGNLRQLQVLNLANNHLTSESSTPQLSILSALENCKNLRRIHLSVNPLNTTLPISIGNLSSSLEQFWADECNLKGNIPNTIGNFSSLIALSLANNELTSVVPTATERLTNLQLLDLQGNQLEGNITDNLCHSDSLFHLSLGGNKLSGSIPECLGNLTTLRHLNLSSNNFTSTIPLSLGNLAGILVLNLSSNFLSGSLPLVFRQLIVAEEIDLSRNQLSGQIPDGKWGRMNLAYLSLATNRLQGPIPESGFAVSLEFLDLSHNSLSGLIPKSLETLLHLKYFNVSFNVLQGEIPSEGPFRNFSAQSYMMNNELCGAPRLHVPPCKTVHRGSGKNIRSGKNIMFFIKLILPLTTVVVALCAILFLRCRKRNLPSSSNIITYGRYTCRELRLATDGFDKGNVIGSGNFGTVYKGTLSDGKVVAIKVFDVEDERSSSSFDVEREVMCNASHPNLITIFCSLNGINFKALVMEYMVNGSLEKWLHTNNYHLDFLQRLDVMIDTAAAIKHLHYGCLRTIIHCDLKPSNILLDEDMIARVSDYSISMILDPDEQGSAKQSKFVCTIGYVAPGNAS
;
A
#
# COMPACT_ATOMS: atom_id res chain seq x y z
N MET A 1 -24.54 -3.37 33.77
CA MET A 1 -25.15 -2.19 34.42
C MET A 1 -25.19 -1.05 33.44
N THR A 2 -26.22 -0.20 33.49
CA THR A 2 -26.42 0.96 32.60
C THR A 2 -26.78 2.20 33.42
N GLY A 3 -26.49 3.39 32.91
CA GLY A 3 -26.86 4.66 33.53
C GLY A 3 -25.67 5.43 34.12
N LEU A 4 -25.97 6.52 34.83
CA LEU A 4 -24.95 7.40 35.42
C LEU A 4 -24.36 6.80 36.69
N LEU A 5 -23.10 7.13 36.97
CA LEU A 5 -22.49 6.86 38.26
C LEU A 5 -23.04 7.82 39.33
N PRO A 6 -23.60 7.30 40.45
CA PRO A 6 -24.15 8.16 41.49
C PRO A 6 -23.02 8.90 42.23
N PRO A 7 -23.09 10.25 42.38
CA PRO A 7 -22.08 11.02 43.09
C PRO A 7 -21.99 10.65 44.58
N GLU A 8 -23.03 10.05 45.15
CA GLU A 8 -23.09 9.57 46.53
C GLU A 8 -22.03 8.51 46.84
N LEU A 9 -21.50 7.81 45.82
CA LEU A 9 -20.37 6.89 45.99
C LEU A 9 -19.13 7.58 46.58
N GLY A 10 -18.95 8.88 46.33
CA GLY A 10 -17.89 9.68 46.94
C GLY A 10 -17.99 9.79 48.47
N GLY A 11 -19.16 9.52 49.05
CA GLY A 11 -19.38 9.48 50.50
C GLY A 11 -18.86 8.21 51.18
N LEU A 12 -18.47 7.20 50.42
CA LEU A 12 -17.96 5.92 50.94
C LEU A 12 -16.50 6.04 51.37
N SER A 13 -16.24 6.76 52.47
CA SER A 13 -14.90 7.13 52.94
C SER A 13 -13.95 5.95 53.24
N ASN A 14 -14.48 4.75 53.46
CA ASN A 14 -13.72 3.52 53.70
C ASN A 14 -13.53 2.66 52.44
N LEU A 15 -14.04 3.09 51.28
CA LEU A 15 -13.94 2.32 50.04
C LEU A 15 -12.49 2.24 49.59
N LYS A 16 -11.99 1.01 49.44
CA LYS A 16 -10.63 0.72 48.97
C LYS A 16 -10.56 0.29 47.52
N THR A 17 -11.61 -0.39 47.05
CA THR A 17 -11.64 -0.96 45.70
C THR A 17 -12.99 -0.68 45.09
N LEU A 18 -12.97 0.01 43.97
CA LEU A 18 -14.12 0.15 43.08
C LEU A 18 -13.75 -0.52 41.76
N ARG A 19 -14.43 -1.61 41.41
CA ARG A 19 -14.30 -2.28 40.10
C ARG A 19 -15.68 -2.50 39.52
N ILE A 20 -15.92 -1.87 38.38
CA ILE A 20 -17.18 -1.86 37.64
C ILE A 20 -16.91 -1.95 36.13
N ASP A 21 -15.84 -2.67 35.79
CA ASP A 21 -15.39 -2.92 34.44
C ASP A 21 -16.47 -3.65 33.60
N ASP A 22 -16.42 -3.52 32.28
CA ASP A 22 -17.26 -4.23 31.30
C ASP A 22 -18.78 -4.01 31.52
N ASN A 23 -19.17 -2.73 31.55
CA ASN A 23 -20.57 -2.32 31.70
C ASN A 23 -20.94 -1.28 30.62
N ALA A 24 -22.14 -0.71 30.70
CA ALA A 24 -22.62 0.35 29.81
C ALA A 24 -22.96 1.61 30.63
N LEU A 25 -22.10 1.94 31.59
CA LEU A 25 -22.21 3.16 32.37
C LEU A 25 -21.89 4.37 31.49
N ILE A 26 -22.69 5.42 31.63
CA ILE A 26 -22.63 6.62 30.79
C ILE A 26 -22.33 7.87 31.63
N GLY A 27 -21.96 8.95 30.95
CA GLY A 27 -21.77 10.27 31.56
C GLY A 27 -20.46 10.38 32.34
N ASN A 28 -20.32 11.47 33.09
CA ASN A 28 -19.05 11.82 33.72
C ASN A 28 -18.74 10.93 34.93
N VAL A 29 -17.45 10.64 35.13
CA VAL A 29 -16.97 10.10 36.41
C VAL A 29 -17.17 11.16 37.50
N PRO A 30 -17.98 10.91 38.54
CA PRO A 30 -18.25 11.90 39.57
C PRO A 30 -16.96 12.34 40.27
N SER A 31 -16.70 13.64 40.32
CA SER A 31 -15.48 14.20 40.94
C SER A 31 -15.31 13.78 42.40
N ALA A 32 -16.42 13.53 43.10
CA ALA A 32 -16.44 13.05 44.48
C ALA A 32 -15.75 11.68 44.67
N LEU A 33 -15.69 10.83 43.64
CA LEU A 33 -14.94 9.57 43.70
C LEU A 33 -13.44 9.78 43.86
N PHE A 34 -12.91 10.85 43.27
CA PHE A 34 -11.50 11.22 43.37
C PHE A 34 -11.15 11.89 44.71
N ASN A 35 -12.08 11.97 45.66
CA ASN A 35 -11.87 12.50 47.01
C ASN A 35 -11.79 11.41 48.10
N ILE A 36 -11.91 10.13 47.72
CA ILE A 36 -11.90 9.02 48.67
C ILE A 36 -10.45 8.69 49.04
N SER A 37 -9.96 9.23 50.16
CA SER A 37 -8.56 9.07 50.59
C SER A 37 -8.13 7.62 50.90
N ALA A 38 -9.08 6.72 51.13
CA ALA A 38 -8.83 5.29 51.37
C ALA A 38 -8.73 4.46 50.08
N ILE A 39 -9.05 5.02 48.91
CA ILE A 39 -9.13 4.27 47.66
C ILE A 39 -7.74 3.80 47.21
N GLU A 40 -7.66 2.53 46.84
CA GLU A 40 -6.46 1.86 46.35
C GLU A 40 -6.61 1.44 44.89
N VAL A 41 -7.83 1.12 44.44
CA VAL A 41 -8.10 0.65 43.08
C VAL A 41 -9.38 1.31 42.56
N ILE A 42 -9.26 1.92 41.38
CA ILE A 42 -10.38 2.40 40.56
C ILE A 42 -10.30 1.68 39.21
N GLY A 43 -11.27 0.80 38.96
CA GLY A 43 -11.46 0.08 37.69
C GLY A 43 -12.84 0.36 37.11
N MET A 44 -12.84 0.98 35.93
CA MET A 44 -14.02 1.30 35.14
C MET A 44 -13.75 1.01 33.65
N TYR A 45 -12.94 0.00 33.37
CA TYR A 45 -12.56 -0.39 32.00
C TYR A 45 -13.80 -0.76 31.18
N ALA A 46 -13.78 -0.50 29.87
CA ALA A 46 -14.85 -0.86 28.94
C ALA A 46 -16.25 -0.41 29.39
N ASN A 47 -16.49 0.90 29.35
CA ASN A 47 -17.77 1.55 29.60
C ASN A 47 -17.99 2.67 28.55
N LEU A 48 -18.99 3.54 28.76
CA LEU A 48 -19.30 4.70 27.92
C LEU A 48 -19.16 6.01 28.74
N LEU A 49 -18.21 6.04 29.68
CA LEU A 49 -17.97 7.21 30.53
C LEU A 49 -17.32 8.32 29.72
N SER A 50 -17.72 9.57 29.97
CA SER A 50 -17.30 10.74 29.20
C SER A 50 -16.83 11.91 30.07
N GLY A 51 -16.40 13.00 29.43
CA GLY A 51 -15.87 14.18 30.11
C GLY A 51 -14.41 14.02 30.56
N SER A 52 -13.92 14.99 31.31
CA SER A 52 -12.49 15.09 31.65
C SER A 52 -12.16 14.63 33.07
N LEU A 53 -10.90 14.22 33.26
CA LEU A 53 -10.37 13.90 34.58
C LEU A 53 -10.13 15.18 35.42
N PRO A 54 -10.48 15.19 36.72
CA PRO A 54 -10.28 16.38 37.55
C PRO A 54 -8.81 16.78 37.65
N PRO A 55 -8.46 18.07 37.48
CA PRO A 55 -7.06 18.54 37.53
C PRO A 55 -6.33 18.26 38.85
N THR A 56 -7.06 18.04 39.95
CA THR A 56 -6.52 17.80 41.30
C THR A 56 -6.62 16.35 41.77
N MET A 57 -7.01 15.41 40.89
CA MET A 57 -7.35 14.03 41.30
C MET A 57 -6.26 13.32 42.11
N GLY A 58 -4.99 13.45 41.72
CA GLY A 58 -3.91 12.71 42.41
C GLY A 58 -3.48 13.30 43.74
N LEU A 59 -3.96 14.51 44.11
CA LEU A 59 -3.68 15.11 45.42
C LEU A 59 -4.50 14.48 46.55
N LEU A 60 -5.67 13.92 46.22
CA LEU A 60 -6.67 13.49 47.20
C LEU A 60 -6.71 11.97 47.39
N MET A 61 -5.93 11.21 46.61
CA MET A 61 -5.89 9.74 46.66
C MET A 61 -4.45 9.20 46.85
N PRO A 62 -3.82 9.46 48.00
CA PRO A 62 -2.42 9.09 48.22
C PRO A 62 -2.16 7.57 48.22
N LYS A 63 -3.22 6.76 48.41
CA LYS A 63 -3.16 5.29 48.45
C LYS A 63 -3.49 4.61 47.11
N LEU A 64 -3.82 5.39 46.07
CA LEU A 64 -4.22 4.83 44.79
C LEU A 64 -3.07 4.08 44.12
N ARG A 65 -3.28 2.79 43.88
CA ARG A 65 -2.32 1.86 43.27
C ARG A 65 -2.67 1.53 41.82
N GLU A 66 -3.94 1.43 41.51
CA GLU A 66 -4.42 1.13 40.16
C GLU A 66 -5.49 2.12 39.73
N LEU A 67 -5.27 2.75 38.59
CA LEU A 67 -6.26 3.53 37.86
C LEU A 67 -6.46 2.91 36.48
N ARG A 68 -7.62 2.30 36.25
CA ARG A 68 -7.98 1.65 34.98
C ARG A 68 -9.27 2.25 34.46
N LEU A 69 -9.14 3.16 33.50
CA LEU A 69 -10.26 3.87 32.86
C LEU A 69 -10.29 3.63 31.34
N GLY A 70 -9.52 2.66 30.84
CA GLY A 70 -9.43 2.38 29.41
C GLY A 70 -10.74 1.92 28.79
N GLY A 71 -10.93 2.13 27.49
CA GLY A 71 -12.14 1.75 26.76
C GLY A 71 -13.37 2.55 27.18
N ASN A 72 -13.27 3.88 27.13
CA ASN A 72 -14.35 4.83 27.45
C ASN A 72 -14.34 5.99 26.43
N GLU A 73 -15.14 7.02 26.68
CA GLU A 73 -15.24 8.26 25.89
C GLU A 73 -14.65 9.47 26.66
N LEU A 74 -13.67 9.25 27.54
CA LEU A 74 -13.06 10.31 28.34
C LEU A 74 -12.20 11.22 27.45
N GLU A 75 -12.24 12.52 27.74
CA GLU A 75 -11.62 13.56 26.92
C GLU A 75 -10.82 14.58 27.75
N GLY A 76 -10.28 15.61 27.09
CA GLY A 76 -9.44 16.63 27.72
C GLY A 76 -7.99 16.16 27.90
N THR A 77 -7.25 16.82 28.78
CA THR A 77 -5.83 16.51 29.02
C THR A 77 -5.65 15.56 30.19
N ILE A 78 -4.59 14.76 30.18
CA ILE A 78 -4.19 13.94 31.33
C ILE A 78 -3.66 14.87 32.43
N PRO A 79 -4.28 14.93 33.63
CA PRO A 79 -3.84 15.83 34.68
C PRO A 79 -2.44 15.49 35.19
N SER A 80 -1.53 16.46 35.23
CA SER A 80 -0.17 16.27 35.77
C SER A 80 -0.15 15.90 37.26
N SER A 81 -1.23 16.21 37.99
CA SER A 81 -1.43 15.85 39.39
C SER A 81 -1.61 14.36 39.64
N ILE A 82 -1.91 13.55 38.60
CA ILE A 82 -1.98 12.09 38.73
C ILE A 82 -0.70 11.53 39.36
N SER A 83 0.43 12.17 39.08
CA SER A 83 1.77 11.84 39.58
C SER A 83 1.95 12.08 41.08
N ASN A 84 1.03 12.77 41.75
CA ASN A 84 1.03 12.96 43.20
C ASN A 84 0.52 11.72 43.96
N ALA A 85 -0.21 10.82 43.29
CA ALA A 85 -0.56 9.51 43.84
C ALA A 85 0.65 8.56 43.74
N SER A 86 1.63 8.78 44.61
CA SER A 86 2.97 8.17 44.56
C SER A 86 3.00 6.64 44.68
N THR A 87 1.88 6.03 45.08
CA THR A 87 1.70 4.57 45.16
C THR A 87 1.16 3.94 43.87
N LEU A 88 0.87 4.75 42.83
CA LEU A 88 0.39 4.26 41.54
C LEU A 88 1.41 3.31 40.90
N ALA A 89 0.94 2.09 40.65
CA ALA A 89 1.65 1.03 39.95
C ALA A 89 1.07 0.77 38.56
N VAL A 90 -0.22 1.03 38.35
CA VAL A 90 -0.91 0.82 37.08
C VAL A 90 -1.69 2.08 36.71
N VAL A 91 -1.39 2.62 35.53
CA VAL A 91 -2.18 3.67 34.87
C VAL A 91 -2.59 3.13 33.50
N ASP A 92 -3.88 2.88 33.32
CA ASP A 92 -4.47 2.49 32.04
C ASP A 92 -5.57 3.49 31.67
N LEU A 93 -5.26 4.34 30.69
CA LEU A 93 -6.15 5.35 30.10
C LEU A 93 -6.37 5.07 28.60
N SER A 94 -6.09 3.85 28.15
CA SER A 94 -6.12 3.50 26.74
C SER A 94 -7.52 3.58 26.12
N ASN A 95 -7.61 3.69 24.80
CA ASN A 95 -8.88 3.63 24.06
C ASN A 95 -9.91 4.65 24.61
N ASN A 96 -9.53 5.93 24.52
CA ASN A 96 -10.31 7.10 24.96
C ASN A 96 -10.05 8.26 23.95
N SER A 97 -10.45 9.48 24.30
CA SER A 97 -10.26 10.70 23.49
C SER A 97 -9.36 11.74 24.19
N PHE A 98 -8.39 11.31 25.01
CA PHE A 98 -7.46 12.23 25.66
C PHE A 98 -6.60 12.97 24.63
N THR A 99 -6.38 14.26 24.87
CA THR A 99 -5.62 15.18 24.00
C THR A 99 -4.47 15.83 24.77
N GLY A 100 -3.63 16.56 24.05
CA GLY A 100 -2.53 17.33 24.64
C GLY A 100 -1.33 16.47 25.01
N LEU A 101 -0.43 17.05 25.80
CA LEU A 101 0.87 16.44 26.11
C LEU A 101 0.76 15.31 27.12
N ILE A 102 1.57 14.27 26.92
CA ILE A 102 1.80 13.27 27.97
C ILE A 102 2.57 13.94 29.12
N PRO A 103 2.03 13.97 30.36
CA PRO A 103 2.68 14.68 31.45
C PRO A 103 4.03 14.06 31.82
N GLY A 104 5.12 14.81 31.66
CA GLY A 104 6.46 14.37 32.10
C GLY A 104 6.53 14.11 33.61
N THR A 105 5.60 14.65 34.41
CA THR A 105 5.52 14.37 35.85
C THR A 105 5.26 12.90 36.15
N LEU A 106 4.74 12.11 35.20
CA LEU A 106 4.55 10.66 35.36
C LEU A 106 5.86 9.94 35.71
N GLY A 107 7.01 10.51 35.35
CA GLY A 107 8.34 10.04 35.77
C GLY A 107 8.57 10.03 37.28
N ASN A 108 7.74 10.72 38.07
CA ASN A 108 7.81 10.72 39.54
C ASN A 108 7.19 9.47 40.18
N LEU A 109 6.43 8.67 39.43
CA LEU A 109 5.74 7.48 39.94
C LEU A 109 6.71 6.30 40.07
N ARG A 110 7.52 6.29 41.14
CA ARG A 110 8.57 5.27 41.36
C ARG A 110 8.04 3.82 41.47
N GLN A 111 6.75 3.64 41.76
CA GLN A 111 6.10 2.33 41.82
C GLN A 111 5.47 1.90 40.49
N LEU A 112 5.50 2.76 39.45
CA LEU A 112 4.86 2.50 38.16
C LEU A 112 5.43 1.25 37.50
N GLN A 113 4.53 0.33 37.16
CA GLN A 113 4.82 -0.93 36.47
C GLN A 113 4.19 -0.94 35.08
N VAL A 114 3.00 -0.39 34.94
CA VAL A 114 2.25 -0.37 33.68
C VAL A 114 1.79 1.05 33.40
N LEU A 115 2.20 1.55 32.24
CA LEU A 115 1.67 2.77 31.64
C LEU A 115 1.06 2.42 30.29
N ASN A 116 -0.27 2.47 30.22
CA ASN A 116 -1.02 2.22 28.99
C ASN A 116 -1.84 3.47 28.62
N LEU A 117 -1.42 4.14 27.56
CA LEU A 117 -2.03 5.34 27.00
C LEU A 117 -2.45 5.16 25.54
N ALA A 118 -2.42 3.91 25.05
CA ALA A 118 -2.64 3.60 23.65
C ALA A 118 -4.04 4.05 23.16
N ASN A 119 -4.17 4.33 21.87
CA ASN A 119 -5.41 4.73 21.21
C ASN A 119 -6.08 5.97 21.86
N ASN A 120 -5.41 7.11 21.71
CA ASN A 120 -5.87 8.44 22.13
C ASN A 120 -5.38 9.50 21.10
N HIS A 121 -5.51 10.78 21.42
CA HIS A 121 -5.03 11.91 20.62
C HIS A 121 -3.89 12.66 21.31
N LEU A 122 -3.02 11.93 22.02
CA LEU A 122 -1.90 12.50 22.77
C LEU A 122 -0.80 12.95 21.83
N THR A 123 -0.18 14.08 22.16
CA THR A 123 0.91 14.67 21.41
C THR A 123 2.18 14.73 22.26
N SER A 124 3.31 14.98 21.60
CA SER A 124 4.58 15.29 22.25
C SER A 124 4.87 16.80 22.18
N GLU A 125 5.82 17.27 23.00
CA GLU A 125 6.24 18.67 22.98
C GLU A 125 6.91 19.03 21.65
N SER A 126 6.30 19.94 20.89
CA SER A 126 6.82 20.38 19.58
C SER A 126 8.19 21.05 19.64
N SER A 127 8.59 21.55 20.82
CA SER A 127 9.91 22.15 21.06
C SER A 127 11.03 21.13 21.26
N THR A 128 10.69 19.87 21.55
CA THR A 128 11.68 18.79 21.74
C THR A 128 11.64 17.83 20.56
N PRO A 129 12.76 17.56 19.89
CA PRO A 129 12.78 16.63 18.76
C PRO A 129 12.58 15.16 19.17
N GLN A 130 12.55 14.87 20.48
CA GLN A 130 12.54 13.52 21.06
C GLN A 130 11.37 13.34 22.01
N LEU A 131 10.91 12.09 22.15
CA LEU A 131 9.81 11.70 23.04
C LEU A 131 10.18 11.85 24.52
N SER A 132 9.97 13.05 25.07
CA SER A 132 10.41 13.47 26.40
C SER A 132 9.88 12.63 27.56
N ILE A 133 8.70 12.02 27.43
CA ILE A 133 8.15 11.10 28.43
C ILE A 133 9.08 9.92 28.69
N LEU A 134 9.78 9.39 27.67
CA LEU A 134 10.69 8.27 27.88
C LEU A 134 11.89 8.68 28.74
N SER A 135 12.40 9.90 28.59
CA SER A 135 13.45 10.43 29.47
C SER A 135 12.93 10.63 30.91
N ALA A 136 11.69 11.08 31.07
CA ALA A 136 11.10 11.23 32.39
C ALA A 136 10.91 9.89 33.12
N LEU A 137 10.55 8.83 32.39
CA LEU A 137 10.33 7.50 32.92
C LEU A 137 11.62 6.76 33.35
N GLU A 138 12.80 7.34 33.14
CA GLU A 138 14.08 6.79 33.62
C GLU A 138 14.08 6.51 35.12
N ASN A 139 13.34 7.30 35.92
CA ASN A 139 13.23 7.12 37.37
C ASN A 139 12.25 6.00 37.79
N CYS A 140 11.43 5.49 36.87
CA CYS A 140 10.42 4.47 37.14
C CYS A 140 11.03 3.06 37.01
N LYS A 141 11.88 2.68 37.97
CA LYS A 141 12.66 1.44 37.91
C LYS A 141 11.84 0.14 38.00
N ASN A 142 10.55 0.22 38.33
CA ASN A 142 9.65 -0.94 38.35
C ASN A 142 8.85 -1.14 37.04
N LEU A 143 9.09 -0.31 36.02
CA LEU A 143 8.37 -0.40 34.75
C LEU A 143 8.55 -1.76 34.08
N ARG A 144 7.42 -2.33 33.67
CA ARG A 144 7.31 -3.59 32.92
C ARG A 144 6.62 -3.40 31.57
N ARG A 145 5.66 -2.48 31.46
CA ARG A 145 4.93 -2.24 30.22
C ARG A 145 4.75 -0.76 29.93
N ILE A 146 5.07 -0.37 28.71
CA ILE A 146 4.81 0.96 28.16
C ILE A 146 4.06 0.75 26.85
N HIS A 147 2.80 1.19 26.80
CA HIS A 147 1.95 1.10 25.61
C HIS A 147 1.48 2.51 25.24
N LEU A 148 1.92 2.97 24.08
CA LEU A 148 1.67 4.32 23.55
C LEU A 148 1.03 4.29 22.16
N SER A 149 0.85 3.10 21.56
CA SER A 149 0.40 2.93 20.17
C SER A 149 -0.85 3.75 19.85
N VAL A 150 -0.99 4.18 18.59
CA VAL A 150 -2.12 4.96 18.08
C VAL A 150 -2.28 6.28 18.85
N ASN A 151 -1.25 7.12 18.75
CA ASN A 151 -1.24 8.51 19.25
C ASN A 151 -0.38 9.37 18.32
N PRO A 152 -0.81 10.59 17.91
CA PRO A 152 -0.05 11.44 17.00
C PRO A 152 1.16 12.12 17.68
N LEU A 153 2.13 11.33 18.17
CA LEU A 153 3.28 11.82 18.93
C LEU A 153 4.25 12.63 18.06
N ASN A 154 4.42 12.23 16.79
CA ASN A 154 5.18 12.95 15.75
C ASN A 154 6.58 13.41 16.20
N THR A 155 7.38 12.48 16.72
CA THR A 155 8.67 12.76 17.37
C THR A 155 9.66 11.61 17.16
N THR A 156 10.89 11.73 17.66
CA THR A 156 11.91 10.67 17.57
C THR A 156 12.08 9.92 18.90
N LEU A 157 12.59 8.69 18.84
CA LEU A 157 12.98 7.95 20.05
C LEU A 157 14.28 8.55 20.63
N PRO A 158 14.34 8.92 21.92
CA PRO A 158 15.55 9.43 22.52
C PRO A 158 16.56 8.32 22.80
N ILE A 159 17.85 8.63 22.76
CA ILE A 159 18.92 7.69 23.13
C ILE A 159 18.80 7.24 24.59
N SER A 160 18.25 8.10 25.46
CA SER A 160 17.98 7.82 26.87
C SER A 160 16.97 6.70 27.10
N ILE A 161 16.27 6.22 26.05
CA ILE A 161 15.39 5.06 26.15
C ILE A 161 16.10 3.86 26.81
N GLY A 162 17.40 3.66 26.53
CA GLY A 162 18.16 2.57 27.16
C GLY A 162 18.49 2.75 28.65
N ASN A 163 18.10 3.87 29.28
CA ASN A 163 18.17 4.09 30.73
C ASN A 163 16.86 3.73 31.46
N LEU A 164 15.81 3.36 30.72
CA LEU A 164 14.58 2.85 31.30
C LEU A 164 14.83 1.55 32.08
N SER A 165 13.82 1.09 32.81
CA SER A 165 13.95 -0.11 33.66
C SER A 165 14.45 -1.31 32.84
N SER A 166 15.46 -2.02 33.37
CA SER A 166 15.89 -3.31 32.84
C SER A 166 14.84 -4.42 33.04
N SER A 167 13.80 -4.15 33.82
CA SER A 167 12.61 -5.02 33.99
C SER A 167 11.53 -4.76 32.95
N LEU A 168 11.76 -3.88 31.97
CA LEU A 168 10.81 -3.60 30.90
C LEU A 168 10.63 -4.85 30.03
N GLU A 169 9.39 -5.30 29.91
CA GLU A 169 8.98 -6.51 29.19
C GLU A 169 8.30 -6.18 27.87
N GLN A 170 7.53 -5.09 27.82
CA GLN A 170 6.77 -4.71 26.65
C GLN A 170 6.92 -3.22 26.36
N PHE A 171 7.25 -2.91 25.11
CA PHE A 171 7.21 -1.55 24.60
C PHE A 171 6.48 -1.53 23.26
N TRP A 172 5.30 -0.90 23.25
CA TRP A 172 4.46 -0.74 22.06
C TRP A 172 4.25 0.73 21.77
N ALA A 173 4.59 1.15 20.55
CA ALA A 173 4.37 2.52 20.07
C ALA A 173 4.09 2.51 18.56
N ASP A 174 3.18 1.63 18.13
CA ASP A 174 2.73 1.51 16.75
C ASP A 174 1.90 2.72 16.33
N GLU A 175 1.92 3.12 15.06
CA GLU A 175 1.06 4.20 14.54
C GLU A 175 1.18 5.51 15.35
N CYS A 176 2.42 5.87 15.71
CA CYS A 176 2.73 7.03 16.54
C CYS A 176 3.35 8.21 15.77
N ASN A 177 3.50 8.08 14.44
CA ASN A 177 4.31 8.97 13.60
C ASN A 177 5.74 9.15 14.13
N LEU A 178 6.32 8.09 14.70
CA LEU A 178 7.71 8.13 15.18
C LEU A 178 8.68 8.23 14.01
N LYS A 179 9.68 9.10 14.14
CA LYS A 179 10.67 9.42 13.11
C LYS A 179 12.09 9.07 13.57
N GLY A 180 13.02 9.12 12.62
CA GLY A 180 14.44 8.91 12.89
C GLY A 180 14.78 7.43 13.07
N ASN A 181 15.92 7.14 13.67
CA ASN A 181 16.40 5.77 13.85
C ASN A 181 15.92 5.15 15.17
N ILE A 182 15.93 3.82 15.22
CA ILE A 182 15.80 3.08 16.48
C ILE A 182 17.17 3.11 17.19
N PRO A 183 17.28 3.70 18.39
CA PRO A 183 18.57 3.80 19.07
C PRO A 183 19.15 2.43 19.43
N ASN A 184 20.46 2.23 19.23
CA ASN A 184 21.17 1.01 19.67
C ASN A 184 21.05 0.76 21.19
N THR A 185 20.74 1.79 21.97
CA THR A 185 20.50 1.65 23.41
C THR A 185 19.26 0.82 23.74
N ILE A 186 18.39 0.51 22.76
CA ILE A 186 17.28 -0.45 22.90
C ILE A 186 17.75 -1.84 23.36
N GLY A 187 18.97 -2.23 23.00
CA GLY A 187 19.58 -3.51 23.43
C GLY A 187 19.89 -3.60 24.93
N ASN A 188 19.66 -2.54 25.71
CA ASN A 188 19.79 -2.57 27.16
C ASN A 188 18.59 -3.23 27.87
N PHE A 189 17.49 -3.49 27.16
CA PHE A 189 16.29 -4.11 27.73
C PHE A 189 16.41 -5.63 27.82
N SER A 190 17.22 -6.12 28.75
CA SER A 190 17.48 -7.56 28.93
C SER A 190 16.23 -8.39 29.20
N SER A 191 15.16 -7.80 29.75
CA SER A 191 13.90 -8.49 30.06
C SER A 191 12.83 -8.33 28.97
N LEU A 192 13.15 -7.67 27.85
CA LEU A 192 12.17 -7.36 26.81
C LEU A 192 11.65 -8.64 26.15
N ILE A 193 10.34 -8.82 26.19
CA ILE A 193 9.61 -9.92 25.57
C ILE A 193 8.98 -9.45 24.25
N ALA A 194 8.46 -8.23 24.20
CA ALA A 194 7.80 -7.69 23.02
C ALA A 194 8.22 -6.25 22.72
N LEU A 195 8.64 -6.00 21.48
CA LEU A 195 8.90 -4.69 20.92
C LEU A 195 8.05 -4.51 19.67
N SER A 196 7.16 -3.51 19.68
CA SER A 196 6.30 -3.18 18.56
C SER A 196 6.41 -1.69 18.25
N LEU A 197 6.88 -1.37 17.05
CA LEU A 197 7.02 -0.02 16.51
C LEU A 197 6.44 0.06 15.09
N ALA A 198 5.43 -0.75 14.80
CA ALA A 198 4.82 -0.90 13.49
C ALA A 198 4.20 0.42 12.99
N ASN A 199 4.12 0.58 11.68
CA ASN A 199 3.41 1.67 11.00
C ASN A 199 3.85 3.06 11.49
N ASN A 200 5.17 3.30 11.51
CA ASN A 200 5.79 4.59 11.84
C ASN A 200 6.62 5.11 10.65
N GLU A 201 7.36 6.20 10.86
CA GLU A 201 8.27 6.80 9.88
C GLU A 201 9.74 6.54 10.27
N LEU A 202 10.04 5.41 10.91
CA LEU A 202 11.38 5.06 11.36
C LEU A 202 12.28 4.76 10.16
N THR A 203 13.50 5.29 10.18
CA THR A 203 14.49 5.19 9.10
C THR A 203 15.75 4.45 9.56
N SER A 204 16.71 4.29 8.65
CA SER A 204 18.00 3.61 8.88
C SER A 204 17.87 2.09 9.04
N VAL A 205 18.92 1.45 9.56
CA VAL A 205 19.01 -0.01 9.68
C VAL A 205 18.34 -0.53 10.95
N VAL A 206 17.97 -1.81 10.95
CA VAL A 206 17.61 -2.52 12.18
C VAL A 206 18.83 -2.49 13.13
N PRO A 207 18.68 -2.01 14.37
CA PRO A 207 19.82 -1.79 15.27
C PRO A 207 20.52 -3.10 15.62
N THR A 208 21.85 -3.10 15.55
CA THR A 208 22.69 -4.30 15.81
C THR A 208 22.55 -4.78 17.25
N ALA A 209 22.25 -3.87 18.18
CA ALA A 209 22.07 -4.17 19.59
C ALA A 209 20.86 -5.09 19.89
N THR A 210 20.03 -5.40 18.90
CA THR A 210 19.02 -6.48 18.98
C THR A 210 19.62 -7.83 19.35
N GLU A 211 20.91 -8.05 19.08
CA GLU A 211 21.66 -9.25 19.50
C GLU A 211 21.61 -9.50 21.03
N ARG A 212 21.42 -8.44 21.82
CA ARG A 212 21.40 -8.49 23.30
C ARG A 212 20.01 -8.81 23.86
N LEU A 213 18.97 -8.81 23.03
CA LEU A 213 17.57 -9.02 23.43
C LEU A 213 17.23 -10.52 23.43
N THR A 214 17.91 -11.30 24.26
CA THR A 214 17.82 -12.78 24.23
C THR A 214 16.46 -13.34 24.65
N ASN A 215 15.66 -12.58 25.41
CA ASN A 215 14.31 -12.95 25.83
C ASN A 215 13.20 -12.52 24.85
N LEU A 216 13.57 -11.85 23.74
CA LEU A 216 12.61 -11.29 22.81
C LEU A 216 11.81 -12.40 22.12
N GLN A 217 10.49 -12.29 22.18
CA GLN A 217 9.53 -13.20 21.56
C GLN A 217 8.80 -12.53 20.40
N LEU A 218 8.58 -11.22 20.46
CA LEU A 218 7.91 -10.46 19.41
C LEU A 218 8.75 -9.25 19.03
N LEU A 219 9.09 -9.16 17.75
CA LEU A 219 9.64 -7.97 17.11
C LEU A 219 8.77 -7.60 15.91
N ASP A 220 8.04 -6.49 16.02
CA ASP A 220 7.26 -5.93 14.92
C ASP A 220 7.75 -4.51 14.58
N LEU A 221 8.33 -4.37 13.39
CA LEU A 221 8.80 -3.12 12.79
C LEU A 221 8.17 -2.90 11.40
N GLN A 222 7.05 -3.56 11.10
CA GLN A 222 6.41 -3.46 9.79
C GLN A 222 5.97 -2.03 9.45
N GLY A 223 5.83 -1.70 8.17
CA GLY A 223 5.28 -0.41 7.73
C GLY A 223 6.13 0.79 8.13
N ASN A 224 7.46 0.68 8.02
CA ASN A 224 8.41 1.76 8.32
C ASN A 224 9.24 2.10 7.07
N GLN A 225 10.31 2.88 7.24
CA GLN A 225 11.25 3.27 6.18
C GLN A 225 12.65 2.68 6.43
N LEU A 226 12.72 1.51 7.08
CA LEU A 226 13.99 0.86 7.42
C LEU A 226 14.70 0.36 6.16
N GLU A 227 16.02 0.51 6.10
CA GLU A 227 16.86 0.19 4.94
C GLU A 227 18.07 -0.67 5.33
N GLY A 228 18.90 -1.02 4.33
CA GLY A 228 20.07 -1.88 4.53
C GLY A 228 19.71 -3.37 4.64
N ASN A 229 20.65 -4.18 5.10
CA ASN A 229 20.49 -5.63 5.16
C ASN A 229 20.06 -6.07 6.56
N ILE A 230 19.30 -7.16 6.64
CA ILE A 230 19.18 -7.89 7.90
C ILE A 230 20.54 -8.56 8.17
N THR A 231 21.10 -8.32 9.36
CA THR A 231 22.33 -8.94 9.84
C THR A 231 22.00 -10.09 10.80
N ASP A 232 22.99 -10.95 11.08
CA ASP A 232 22.81 -12.13 11.94
C ASP A 232 22.47 -11.80 13.40
N ASN A 233 22.51 -10.51 13.76
CA ASN A 233 22.19 -10.01 15.10
C ASN A 233 20.79 -10.42 15.58
N LEU A 234 19.79 -10.46 14.68
CA LEU A 234 18.42 -10.88 15.02
C LEU A 234 18.30 -12.38 15.37
N CYS A 235 19.30 -13.19 15.00
CA CYS A 235 19.27 -14.63 15.19
C CYS A 235 19.74 -15.09 16.57
N HIS A 236 20.09 -14.15 17.48
CA HIS A 236 20.52 -14.47 18.86
C HIS A 236 19.34 -14.57 19.85
N SER A 237 18.13 -14.18 19.44
CA SER A 237 16.92 -14.30 20.25
C SER A 237 16.25 -15.66 20.00
N ASP A 238 16.77 -16.72 20.62
CA ASP A 238 16.23 -18.09 20.47
C ASP A 238 14.74 -18.22 20.85
N SER A 239 14.21 -17.26 21.62
CA SER A 239 12.80 -17.20 22.02
C SER A 239 11.89 -16.54 20.99
N LEU A 240 12.42 -16.05 19.85
CA LEU A 240 11.67 -15.26 18.89
C LEU A 240 10.55 -16.07 18.23
N PHE A 241 9.32 -15.69 18.52
CA PHE A 241 8.10 -16.34 18.06
C PHE A 241 7.47 -15.59 16.87
N HIS A 242 7.56 -14.26 16.86
CA HIS A 242 7.00 -13.39 15.84
C HIS A 242 8.05 -12.38 15.37
N LEU A 243 8.36 -12.38 14.07
CA LEU A 243 9.21 -11.41 13.40
C LEU A 243 8.47 -10.80 12.21
N SER A 244 8.15 -9.52 12.31
CA SER A 244 7.52 -8.77 11.23
C SER A 244 8.36 -7.54 10.86
N LEU A 245 8.84 -7.54 9.62
CA LEU A 245 9.64 -6.46 9.01
C LEU A 245 9.04 -6.02 7.67
N GLY A 246 7.79 -6.43 7.39
CA GLY A 246 7.15 -6.19 6.10
C GLY A 246 6.92 -4.70 5.81
N GLY A 247 6.86 -4.30 4.54
CA GLY A 247 6.58 -2.91 4.17
C GLY A 247 7.69 -1.94 4.58
N ASN A 248 8.94 -2.28 4.26
CA ASN A 248 10.14 -1.46 4.52
C ASN A 248 10.98 -1.35 3.23
N LYS A 249 12.21 -0.83 3.32
CA LYS A 249 13.20 -0.72 2.24
C LYS A 249 14.40 -1.65 2.46
N LEU A 250 14.22 -2.74 3.22
CA LEU A 250 15.31 -3.70 3.52
C LEU A 250 15.75 -4.40 2.24
N SER A 251 17.05 -4.67 2.13
CA SER A 251 17.68 -5.19 0.92
C SER A 251 18.70 -6.29 1.23
N GLY A 252 19.42 -6.77 0.22
CA GLY A 252 20.35 -7.89 0.34
C GLY A 252 19.64 -9.24 0.33
N SER A 253 20.30 -10.28 0.84
CA SER A 253 19.73 -11.63 0.96
C SER A 253 19.05 -11.82 2.31
N ILE A 254 18.05 -12.70 2.37
CA ILE A 254 17.50 -13.21 3.64
C ILE A 254 18.62 -14.00 4.36
N PRO A 255 18.95 -13.71 5.63
CA PRO A 255 20.02 -14.40 6.34
C PRO A 255 19.71 -15.88 6.59
N GLU A 256 20.71 -16.75 6.40
CA GLU A 256 20.54 -18.19 6.63
C GLU A 256 20.24 -18.50 8.11
N CYS A 257 20.75 -17.69 9.04
CA CYS A 257 20.57 -17.90 10.47
C CYS A 257 19.11 -17.81 10.93
N LEU A 258 18.21 -17.19 10.15
CA LEU A 258 16.79 -17.17 10.49
C LEU A 258 16.19 -18.58 10.57
N GLY A 259 16.77 -19.54 9.82
CA GLY A 259 16.40 -20.95 9.91
C GLY A 259 16.75 -21.62 11.23
N ASN A 260 17.58 -21.01 12.07
CA ASN A 260 17.94 -21.54 13.39
C ASN A 260 16.91 -21.19 14.48
N LEU A 261 16.05 -20.20 14.22
CA LEU A 261 15.02 -19.73 15.15
C LEU A 261 13.80 -20.67 15.17
N THR A 262 13.97 -21.91 15.64
CA THR A 262 12.95 -22.97 15.59
C THR A 262 11.67 -22.68 16.40
N THR A 263 11.70 -21.67 17.26
CA THR A 263 10.55 -21.14 18.02
C THR A 263 9.64 -20.23 17.17
N LEU A 264 10.12 -19.76 16.03
CA LEU A 264 9.39 -18.85 15.15
C LEU A 264 8.10 -19.50 14.64
N ARG A 265 7.00 -18.75 14.72
CA ARG A 265 5.68 -19.11 14.19
C ARG A 265 5.19 -18.14 13.13
N HIS A 266 5.63 -16.90 13.18
CA HIS A 266 5.26 -15.88 12.21
C HIS A 266 6.51 -15.17 11.69
N LEU A 267 6.73 -15.25 10.38
CA LEU A 267 7.79 -14.56 9.68
C LEU A 267 7.20 -13.76 8.51
N ASN A 268 7.20 -12.44 8.64
CA ASN A 268 6.76 -11.52 7.60
C ASN A 268 7.92 -10.62 7.16
N LEU A 269 8.42 -10.86 5.94
CA LEU A 269 9.45 -10.05 5.27
C LEU A 269 8.90 -9.41 3.98
N SER A 270 7.58 -9.35 3.84
CA SER A 270 6.92 -8.93 2.60
C SER A 270 7.18 -7.47 2.24
N SER A 271 6.97 -7.09 0.98
CA SER A 271 7.02 -5.69 0.54
C SER A 271 8.34 -5.00 0.95
N ASN A 272 9.46 -5.58 0.52
CA ASN A 272 10.82 -5.10 0.75
C ASN A 272 11.63 -5.24 -0.56
N ASN A 273 12.93 -4.98 -0.50
CA ASN A 273 13.87 -5.11 -1.60
C ASN A 273 14.79 -6.35 -1.47
N PHE A 274 14.36 -7.43 -0.81
CA PHE A 274 15.18 -8.64 -0.69
C PHE A 274 15.46 -9.28 -2.05
N THR A 275 16.69 -9.70 -2.25
CA THR A 275 17.23 -10.30 -3.49
C THR A 275 17.77 -11.71 -3.21
N SER A 276 18.40 -12.33 -4.20
CA SER A 276 18.98 -13.68 -4.10
C SER A 276 17.91 -14.78 -3.95
N THR A 277 18.34 -16.00 -3.61
CA THR A 277 17.49 -17.17 -3.41
C THR A 277 16.92 -17.22 -2.00
N ILE A 278 15.76 -17.86 -1.85
CA ILE A 278 15.22 -18.21 -0.54
C ILE A 278 16.17 -19.21 0.15
N PRO A 279 16.68 -18.93 1.36
CA PRO A 279 17.60 -19.82 2.07
C PRO A 279 16.98 -21.19 2.37
N LEU A 280 17.76 -22.27 2.16
CA LEU A 280 17.30 -23.62 2.48
C LEU A 280 17.12 -23.84 3.99
N SER A 281 17.84 -23.09 4.82
CA SER A 281 17.72 -23.15 6.28
C SER A 281 16.32 -22.81 6.77
N LEU A 282 15.52 -22.02 6.04
CA LEU A 282 14.13 -21.73 6.40
C LEU A 282 13.25 -22.99 6.44
N GLY A 283 13.66 -24.08 5.77
CA GLY A 283 12.98 -25.38 5.90
C GLY A 283 13.05 -25.98 7.30
N ASN A 284 14.02 -25.57 8.13
CA ASN A 284 14.16 -26.04 9.51
C ASN A 284 13.09 -25.48 10.46
N LEU A 285 12.33 -24.47 10.03
CA LEU A 285 11.27 -23.84 10.82
C LEU A 285 10.00 -24.71 10.87
N ALA A 286 10.13 -25.95 11.35
CA ALA A 286 9.06 -26.95 11.32
C ALA A 286 7.78 -26.54 12.08
N GLY A 287 7.88 -25.53 12.96
CA GLY A 287 6.75 -24.95 13.68
C GLY A 287 6.11 -23.72 13.02
N ILE A 288 6.61 -23.22 11.88
CA ILE A 288 6.11 -21.99 11.27
C ILE A 288 4.62 -22.12 10.88
N LEU A 289 3.80 -21.12 11.25
CA LEU A 289 2.39 -21.03 10.89
C LEU A 289 2.20 -20.09 9.69
N VAL A 290 2.89 -18.94 9.71
CA VAL A 290 2.80 -17.91 8.66
C VAL A 290 4.19 -17.59 8.14
N LEU A 291 4.39 -17.77 6.83
CA LEU A 291 5.58 -17.37 6.10
C LEU A 291 5.19 -16.45 4.94
N ASN A 292 5.47 -15.16 5.08
CA ASN A 292 5.18 -14.18 4.04
C ASN A 292 6.48 -13.52 3.54
N LEU A 293 6.88 -13.87 2.32
CA LEU A 293 8.04 -13.32 1.61
C LEU A 293 7.62 -12.56 0.34
N SER A 294 6.33 -12.24 0.22
CA SER A 294 5.76 -11.66 -1.00
C SER A 294 6.31 -10.26 -1.31
N SER A 295 6.15 -9.80 -2.55
CA SER A 295 6.52 -8.44 -2.98
C SER A 295 7.99 -8.11 -2.67
N ASN A 296 8.90 -8.94 -3.19
CA ASN A 296 10.34 -8.78 -3.10
C ASN A 296 10.99 -9.05 -4.47
N PHE A 297 12.33 -9.10 -4.52
CA PHE A 297 13.10 -9.47 -5.72
C PHE A 297 13.75 -10.86 -5.58
N LEU A 298 13.15 -11.78 -4.81
CA LEU A 298 13.68 -13.13 -4.59
C LEU A 298 13.66 -13.93 -5.90
N SER A 299 14.67 -14.76 -6.11
CA SER A 299 14.93 -15.45 -7.38
C SER A 299 15.31 -16.91 -7.16
N GLY A 300 15.52 -17.65 -8.25
CA GLY A 300 15.83 -19.08 -8.20
C GLY A 300 14.59 -19.94 -7.95
N SER A 301 14.80 -21.23 -7.69
CA SER A 301 13.71 -22.19 -7.55
C SER A 301 13.11 -22.25 -6.16
N LEU A 302 11.84 -22.65 -6.08
CA LEU A 302 11.17 -22.97 -4.81
C LEU A 302 11.95 -24.05 -4.03
N PRO A 303 12.36 -23.79 -2.77
CA PRO A 303 13.14 -24.75 -1.98
C PRO A 303 12.40 -26.05 -1.70
N LEU A 304 12.99 -27.19 -2.04
CA LEU A 304 12.38 -28.52 -1.79
C LEU A 304 12.24 -28.84 -0.30
N VAL A 305 13.02 -28.17 0.55
CA VAL A 305 13.02 -28.29 2.00
C VAL A 305 11.74 -27.76 2.64
N PHE A 306 10.95 -26.92 1.94
CA PHE A 306 9.68 -26.42 2.46
C PHE A 306 8.68 -27.53 2.79
N ARG A 307 8.84 -28.74 2.25
CA ARG A 307 8.09 -29.94 2.65
C ARG A 307 8.13 -30.26 4.16
N GLN A 308 9.08 -29.67 4.90
CA GLN A 308 9.25 -29.84 6.34
C GLN A 308 8.33 -28.93 7.17
N LEU A 309 7.73 -27.91 6.55
CA LEU A 309 6.86 -26.92 7.21
C LEU A 309 5.44 -27.46 7.39
N ILE A 310 5.31 -28.61 8.07
CA ILE A 310 4.06 -29.40 8.12
C ILE A 310 2.89 -28.69 8.80
N VAL A 311 3.16 -27.73 9.69
CA VAL A 311 2.12 -26.96 10.40
C VAL A 311 1.81 -25.62 9.75
N ALA A 312 2.45 -25.28 8.62
CA ALA A 312 2.22 -24.00 7.94
C ALA A 312 0.76 -23.87 7.50
N GLU A 313 0.15 -22.74 7.86
CA GLU A 313 -1.23 -22.36 7.54
C GLU A 313 -1.25 -21.34 6.40
N GLU A 314 -0.26 -20.45 6.33
CA GLU A 314 -0.12 -19.43 5.30
C GLU A 314 1.30 -19.40 4.72
N ILE A 315 1.40 -19.52 3.40
CA ILE A 315 2.62 -19.28 2.65
C ILE A 315 2.32 -18.33 1.50
N ASP A 316 2.90 -17.13 1.55
CA ASP A 316 2.84 -16.16 0.46
C ASP A 316 4.24 -15.84 -0.07
N LEU A 317 4.49 -16.25 -1.31
CA LEU A 317 5.72 -16.01 -2.07
C LEU A 317 5.44 -15.19 -3.34
N SER A 318 4.27 -14.57 -3.43
CA SER A 318 3.84 -13.86 -4.63
C SER A 318 4.67 -12.61 -4.91
N ARG A 319 4.60 -12.09 -6.14
CA ARG A 319 5.28 -10.85 -6.57
C ARG A 319 6.79 -10.92 -6.31
N ASN A 320 7.43 -11.96 -6.86
CA ASN A 320 8.87 -12.19 -6.80
C ASN A 320 9.40 -12.54 -8.20
N GLN A 321 10.64 -13.02 -8.30
CA GLN A 321 11.28 -13.50 -9.52
C GLN A 321 11.58 -15.01 -9.47
N LEU A 322 10.81 -15.78 -8.68
CA LEU A 322 11.01 -17.22 -8.50
C LEU A 322 10.76 -17.95 -9.82
N SER A 323 11.61 -18.92 -10.15
CA SER A 323 11.59 -19.65 -11.41
C SER A 323 11.64 -21.16 -11.21
N GLY A 324 11.66 -21.92 -12.31
CA GLY A 324 11.61 -23.38 -12.25
C GLY A 324 10.20 -23.91 -11.98
N GLN A 325 10.10 -25.18 -11.62
CA GLN A 325 8.81 -25.87 -11.47
C GLN A 325 8.27 -25.80 -10.04
N ILE A 326 6.94 -25.84 -9.91
CA ILE A 326 6.30 -26.12 -8.62
C ILE A 326 6.60 -27.58 -8.26
N PRO A 327 7.26 -27.87 -7.12
CA PRO A 327 7.62 -29.24 -6.79
C PRO A 327 6.42 -30.15 -6.50
N ASP A 328 6.34 -31.31 -7.16
CA ASP A 328 5.27 -32.29 -6.96
C ASP A 328 5.18 -32.83 -5.52
N GLY A 329 3.95 -33.06 -5.04
CA GLY A 329 3.65 -33.87 -3.86
C GLY A 329 4.00 -33.27 -2.49
N LYS A 330 4.39 -31.99 -2.41
CA LYS A 330 5.03 -31.42 -1.21
C LYS A 330 4.17 -30.48 -0.37
N TRP A 331 3.16 -29.84 -0.93
CA TRP A 331 2.26 -28.94 -0.20
C TRP A 331 1.11 -29.69 0.46
N GLY A 332 0.80 -30.90 -0.02
CA GLY A 332 -0.33 -31.73 0.45
C GLY A 332 -0.19 -32.30 1.85
N ARG A 333 1.01 -32.23 2.44
CA ARG A 333 1.28 -32.67 3.82
C ARG A 333 1.17 -31.54 4.84
N MET A 334 1.01 -30.30 4.39
CA MET A 334 0.90 -29.13 5.24
C MET A 334 -0.55 -28.93 5.69
N ASN A 335 -0.76 -28.19 6.78
CA ASN A 335 -2.09 -27.71 7.18
C ASN A 335 -2.44 -26.37 6.48
N LEU A 336 -2.07 -26.25 5.21
CA LEU A 336 -2.08 -24.98 4.49
C LEU A 336 -3.52 -24.55 4.17
N ALA A 337 -3.90 -23.34 4.60
CA ALA A 337 -5.15 -22.69 4.27
C ALA A 337 -4.96 -21.65 3.15
N TYR A 338 -3.80 -20.98 3.11
CA TYR A 338 -3.48 -19.95 2.14
C TYR A 338 -2.15 -20.25 1.44
N LEU A 339 -2.19 -20.32 0.11
CA LEU A 339 -1.00 -20.43 -0.74
C LEU A 339 -1.07 -19.43 -1.90
N SER A 340 -0.08 -18.55 -1.97
CA SER A 340 0.07 -17.63 -3.10
C SER A 340 1.49 -17.71 -3.67
N LEU A 341 1.55 -18.08 -4.95
CA LEU A 341 2.77 -18.08 -5.78
C LEU A 341 2.63 -17.11 -6.96
N ALA A 342 1.60 -16.27 -6.93
CA ALA A 342 1.22 -15.39 -8.04
C ALA A 342 2.34 -14.41 -8.43
N THR A 343 2.37 -13.96 -9.68
CA THR A 343 3.32 -12.95 -10.16
C THR A 343 4.77 -13.37 -9.91
N ASN A 344 5.18 -14.47 -10.54
CA ASN A 344 6.54 -15.01 -10.53
C ASN A 344 6.95 -15.45 -11.95
N ARG A 345 8.04 -16.20 -12.10
CA ARG A 345 8.52 -16.80 -13.36
C ARG A 345 8.45 -18.34 -13.31
N LEU A 346 7.50 -18.89 -12.57
CA LEU A 346 7.35 -20.35 -12.44
C LEU A 346 6.90 -20.95 -13.76
N GLN A 347 7.39 -22.15 -14.07
CA GLN A 347 7.15 -22.84 -15.34
C GLN A 347 6.80 -24.31 -15.13
N GLY A 348 6.36 -24.98 -16.18
CA GLY A 348 5.99 -26.40 -16.13
C GLY A 348 4.59 -26.63 -15.57
N PRO A 349 4.21 -27.90 -15.34
CA PRO A 349 2.84 -28.25 -14.96
C PRO A 349 2.47 -27.84 -13.54
N ILE A 350 1.17 -27.60 -13.33
CA ILE A 350 0.59 -27.60 -11.99
C ILE A 350 0.63 -29.06 -11.49
N PRO A 351 1.16 -29.34 -10.28
CA PRO A 351 1.25 -30.70 -9.77
C PRO A 351 -0.09 -31.45 -9.73
N GLU A 352 -0.11 -32.66 -10.28
CA GLU A 352 -1.29 -33.57 -10.29
C GLU A 352 -1.77 -33.92 -8.87
N SER A 353 -0.88 -33.90 -7.89
CA SER A 353 -1.24 -34.08 -6.49
C SER A 353 -0.26 -33.32 -5.61
N GLY A 354 -0.68 -33.05 -4.38
CA GLY A 354 0.20 -32.44 -3.39
C GLY A 354 -0.11 -30.99 -3.06
N PHE A 355 -1.38 -30.59 -3.13
CA PHE A 355 -1.93 -29.44 -2.42
C PHE A 355 -2.72 -29.91 -1.19
N ALA A 356 -2.71 -29.13 -0.10
CA ALA A 356 -3.35 -29.53 1.15
C ALA A 356 -4.86 -29.49 1.03
N VAL A 357 -5.55 -30.50 1.56
CA VAL A 357 -7.03 -30.57 1.56
C VAL A 357 -7.68 -29.46 2.37
N SER A 358 -6.93 -28.82 3.28
CA SER A 358 -7.31 -27.65 4.07
C SER A 358 -7.30 -26.34 3.31
N LEU A 359 -6.80 -26.29 2.06
CA LEU A 359 -6.65 -25.04 1.33
C LEU A 359 -7.99 -24.35 1.10
N GLU A 360 -8.02 -23.07 1.46
CA GLU A 360 -9.12 -22.14 1.19
C GLU A 360 -8.77 -21.14 0.09
N PHE A 361 -7.49 -20.80 -0.05
CA PHE A 361 -6.99 -19.81 -1.01
C PHE A 361 -5.79 -20.35 -1.78
N LEU A 362 -5.88 -20.39 -3.12
CA LEU A 362 -4.80 -20.78 -4.00
C LEU A 362 -4.66 -19.79 -5.17
N ASP A 363 -3.55 -19.04 -5.21
CA ASP A 363 -3.22 -18.14 -6.31
C ASP A 363 -1.91 -18.54 -7.00
N LEU A 364 -2.01 -18.91 -8.27
CA LEU A 364 -0.91 -19.26 -9.15
C LEU A 364 -0.86 -18.34 -10.40
N SER A 365 -1.60 -17.24 -10.38
CA SER A 365 -1.73 -16.33 -11.53
C SER A 365 -0.41 -15.63 -11.90
N HIS A 366 -0.33 -15.09 -13.11
CA HIS A 366 0.84 -14.35 -13.60
C HIS A 366 2.15 -15.15 -13.45
N ASN A 367 2.22 -16.30 -14.11
CA ASN A 367 3.39 -17.16 -14.19
C ASN A 367 3.53 -17.68 -15.64
N SER A 368 4.39 -18.68 -15.86
CA SER A 368 4.54 -19.40 -17.13
C SER A 368 4.20 -20.88 -16.98
N LEU A 369 3.20 -21.20 -16.13
CA LEU A 369 2.75 -22.58 -15.91
C LEU A 369 2.08 -23.12 -17.17
N SER A 370 2.37 -24.37 -17.50
CA SER A 370 1.94 -25.05 -18.73
C SER A 370 1.20 -26.35 -18.45
N GLY A 371 0.69 -27.02 -19.49
CA GLY A 371 -0.04 -28.27 -19.32
C GLY A 371 -1.48 -28.08 -18.84
N LEU A 372 -2.05 -29.14 -18.27
CA LEU A 372 -3.45 -29.18 -17.85
C LEU A 372 -3.64 -28.59 -16.45
N ILE A 373 -4.85 -28.07 -16.16
CA ILE A 373 -5.30 -27.89 -14.77
C ILE A 373 -5.70 -29.28 -14.24
N PRO A 374 -5.03 -29.83 -13.21
CA PRO A 374 -5.28 -31.19 -12.75
C PRO A 374 -6.71 -31.38 -12.22
N LYS A 375 -7.37 -32.46 -12.65
CA LYS A 375 -8.73 -32.80 -12.17
C LYS A 375 -8.77 -33.15 -10.69
N SER A 376 -7.65 -33.59 -10.12
CA SER A 376 -7.51 -33.82 -8.67
C SER A 376 -7.80 -32.59 -7.82
N LEU A 377 -7.66 -31.36 -8.35
CA LEU A 377 -7.99 -30.13 -7.62
C LEU A 377 -9.49 -30.02 -7.29
N GLU A 378 -10.36 -30.78 -7.97
CA GLU A 378 -11.78 -30.86 -7.64
C GLU A 378 -12.04 -31.46 -6.24
N THR A 379 -11.06 -32.18 -5.65
CA THR A 379 -11.19 -32.75 -4.30
C THR A 379 -10.91 -31.74 -3.18
N LEU A 380 -10.46 -30.53 -3.49
CA LEU A 380 -10.18 -29.47 -2.50
C LEU A 380 -11.47 -28.78 -2.05
N LEU A 381 -12.30 -29.48 -1.28
CA LEU A 381 -13.68 -29.05 -0.96
C LEU A 381 -13.76 -27.73 -0.16
N HIS A 382 -12.69 -27.31 0.49
CA HIS A 382 -12.61 -26.05 1.24
C HIS A 382 -12.14 -24.85 0.42
N LEU A 383 -11.76 -25.06 -0.84
CA LEU A 383 -11.19 -24.02 -1.69
C LEU A 383 -12.24 -22.96 -2.05
N LYS A 384 -12.09 -21.75 -1.50
CA LYS A 384 -12.97 -20.59 -1.68
C LYS A 384 -12.46 -19.65 -2.77
N TYR A 385 -11.14 -19.53 -2.91
CA TYR A 385 -10.49 -18.70 -3.92
C TYR A 385 -9.49 -19.53 -4.73
N PHE A 386 -9.59 -19.41 -6.05
CA PHE A 386 -8.69 -20.05 -6.99
C PHE A 386 -8.40 -19.11 -8.15
N ASN A 387 -7.12 -18.94 -8.50
CA ASN A 387 -6.72 -18.13 -9.64
C ASN A 387 -5.48 -18.70 -10.33
N VAL A 388 -5.59 -18.97 -11.64
CA VAL A 388 -4.53 -19.44 -12.54
C VAL A 388 -4.43 -18.57 -13.80
N SER A 389 -5.03 -17.38 -13.78
CA SER A 389 -5.00 -16.45 -14.91
C SER A 389 -3.58 -16.03 -15.30
N PHE A 390 -3.39 -15.61 -16.55
CA PHE A 390 -2.08 -15.17 -17.06
C PHE A 390 -1.00 -16.27 -16.90
N ASN A 391 -1.25 -17.42 -17.52
CA ASN A 391 -0.33 -18.54 -17.65
C ASN A 391 -0.40 -19.09 -19.10
N VAL A 392 0.23 -20.23 -19.36
CA VAL A 392 0.19 -20.92 -20.66
C VAL A 392 -0.47 -22.30 -20.53
N LEU A 393 -1.54 -22.38 -19.73
CA LEU A 393 -2.30 -23.61 -19.48
C LEU A 393 -3.20 -23.96 -20.68
N GLN A 394 -3.45 -25.25 -20.84
CA GLN A 394 -4.20 -25.83 -21.95
C GLN A 394 -5.21 -26.88 -21.48
N GLY A 395 -6.16 -27.21 -22.36
CA GLY A 395 -7.10 -28.31 -22.15
C GLY A 395 -8.37 -27.94 -21.38
N GLU A 396 -9.09 -28.96 -20.94
CA GLU A 396 -10.39 -28.81 -20.28
C GLU A 396 -10.23 -28.27 -18.85
N ILE A 397 -10.98 -27.21 -18.53
CA ILE A 397 -11.09 -26.72 -17.15
C ILE A 397 -11.93 -27.71 -16.32
N PRO A 398 -11.46 -28.16 -15.15
CA PRO A 398 -12.24 -28.99 -14.24
C PRO A 398 -13.61 -28.36 -13.91
N SER A 399 -14.62 -29.19 -13.70
CA SER A 399 -16.03 -28.76 -13.64
C SER A 399 -16.77 -29.22 -12.39
N GLU A 400 -16.16 -30.07 -11.57
CA GLU A 400 -16.72 -30.59 -10.33
C GLU A 400 -16.13 -29.90 -9.09
N GLY A 401 -16.67 -30.23 -7.91
CA GLY A 401 -16.21 -29.67 -6.64
C GLY A 401 -16.27 -28.13 -6.60
N PRO A 402 -15.23 -27.45 -6.06
CA PRO A 402 -15.22 -25.98 -5.93
C PRO A 402 -15.17 -25.26 -7.29
N PHE A 403 -14.74 -25.94 -8.37
CA PHE A 403 -14.62 -25.34 -9.71
C PHE A 403 -15.97 -24.88 -10.26
N ARG A 404 -17.09 -25.44 -9.78
CA ARG A 404 -18.44 -24.97 -10.11
C ARG A 404 -18.69 -23.51 -9.76
N ASN A 405 -17.99 -23.00 -8.74
CA ASN A 405 -18.21 -21.67 -8.17
C ASN A 405 -17.24 -20.60 -8.68
N PHE A 406 -16.08 -20.98 -9.24
CA PHE A 406 -15.08 -20.02 -9.73
C PHE A 406 -15.52 -19.32 -11.02
N SER A 407 -15.18 -18.05 -11.17
CA SER A 407 -15.59 -17.23 -12.30
C SER A 407 -14.62 -17.31 -13.48
N ALA A 408 -15.00 -16.76 -14.63
CA ALA A 408 -14.13 -16.66 -15.80
C ALA A 408 -12.79 -15.95 -15.51
N GLN A 409 -12.77 -15.02 -14.54
CA GLN A 409 -11.57 -14.27 -14.18
C GLN A 409 -10.44 -15.18 -13.68
N SER A 410 -10.76 -16.28 -12.99
CA SER A 410 -9.77 -17.23 -12.47
C SER A 410 -8.93 -17.91 -13.56
N TYR A 411 -9.37 -17.87 -14.82
CA TYR A 411 -8.78 -18.62 -15.94
C TYR A 411 -8.33 -17.73 -17.11
N MET A 412 -8.56 -16.41 -17.03
CA MET A 412 -8.33 -15.51 -18.16
C MET A 412 -6.88 -15.53 -18.65
N MET A 413 -6.66 -15.20 -19.92
CA MET A 413 -5.33 -15.15 -20.53
C MET A 413 -4.58 -16.50 -20.53
N ASN A 414 -5.32 -17.61 -20.60
CA ASN A 414 -4.80 -18.94 -20.97
C ASN A 414 -5.50 -19.37 -22.27
N ASN A 415 -4.87 -19.09 -23.41
CA ASN A 415 -5.53 -19.14 -24.73
C ASN A 415 -5.95 -20.55 -25.18
N GLU A 416 -5.36 -21.60 -24.60
CA GLU A 416 -5.63 -22.99 -24.98
C GLU A 416 -6.56 -23.72 -24.00
N LEU A 417 -7.12 -23.01 -23.01
CA LEU A 417 -8.16 -23.57 -22.14
C LEU A 417 -9.50 -23.66 -22.87
N CYS A 418 -10.26 -24.71 -22.55
CA CYS A 418 -11.61 -24.93 -23.03
C CYS A 418 -12.52 -25.43 -21.90
N GLY A 419 -13.84 -25.29 -22.02
CA GLY A 419 -14.74 -25.76 -20.97
C GLY A 419 -16.15 -25.20 -21.02
N ALA A 420 -16.76 -25.06 -19.83
CA ALA A 420 -18.14 -24.61 -19.68
C ALA A 420 -18.34 -23.16 -20.19
N PRO A 421 -19.44 -22.84 -20.90
CA PRO A 421 -19.67 -21.50 -21.46
C PRO A 421 -19.60 -20.35 -20.46
N ARG A 422 -19.95 -20.60 -19.19
CA ARG A 422 -19.89 -19.62 -18.08
C ARG A 422 -18.48 -19.08 -17.80
N LEU A 423 -17.45 -19.81 -18.22
CA LEU A 423 -16.04 -19.47 -18.00
C LEU A 423 -15.46 -18.61 -19.13
N HIS A 424 -16.26 -18.25 -20.13
CA HIS A 424 -15.85 -17.44 -21.29
C HIS A 424 -14.66 -18.03 -22.07
N VAL A 425 -14.50 -19.36 -22.04
CA VAL A 425 -13.53 -20.10 -22.86
C VAL A 425 -14.22 -20.85 -23.99
N PRO A 426 -13.52 -21.18 -25.09
CA PRO A 426 -14.07 -22.01 -26.15
C PRO A 426 -14.60 -23.36 -25.63
N PRO A 427 -15.63 -23.95 -26.26
CA PRO A 427 -16.04 -25.32 -25.94
C PRO A 427 -14.94 -26.31 -26.34
N CYS A 428 -14.71 -27.33 -25.51
CA CYS A 428 -13.72 -28.36 -25.83
C CYS A 428 -14.12 -29.14 -27.09
N LYS A 429 -13.15 -29.35 -27.99
CA LYS A 429 -13.37 -30.13 -29.21
C LYS A 429 -13.61 -31.59 -28.80
N THR A 430 -14.83 -32.08 -28.95
CA THR A 430 -15.12 -33.50 -28.85
C THR A 430 -14.33 -34.24 -29.93
N VAL A 431 -13.40 -35.11 -29.55
CA VAL A 431 -12.71 -36.01 -30.48
C VAL A 431 -13.72 -37.06 -30.95
N HIS A 432 -14.51 -36.72 -31.97
CA HIS A 432 -15.21 -37.70 -32.77
C HIS A 432 -14.41 -37.92 -34.06
N ARG A 433 -13.73 -39.07 -34.12
CA ARG A 433 -13.33 -39.69 -35.40
C ARG A 433 -14.62 -40.01 -36.16
N GLY A 434 -14.86 -39.36 -37.30
CA GLY A 434 -15.93 -39.79 -38.20
C GLY A 434 -16.41 -38.72 -39.20
N SER A 435 -16.00 -38.91 -40.46
CA SER A 435 -16.71 -38.67 -41.73
C SER A 435 -17.96 -37.76 -41.74
N GLY A 436 -17.90 -36.71 -42.56
CA GLY A 436 -18.93 -35.69 -42.66
C GLY A 436 -20.25 -36.07 -43.34
N LYS A 437 -21.20 -35.12 -43.26
CA LYS A 437 -22.08 -34.63 -44.33
C LYS A 437 -23.02 -33.55 -43.78
N ASN A 438 -23.28 -32.55 -44.63
CA ASN A 438 -24.33 -31.54 -44.50
C ASN A 438 -25.71 -32.15 -44.21
N ILE A 439 -26.58 -31.42 -43.49
CA ILE A 439 -27.96 -31.05 -43.88
C ILE A 439 -28.59 -30.10 -42.83
N ARG A 440 -29.49 -29.25 -43.33
CA ARG A 440 -30.12 -28.04 -42.76
C ARG A 440 -31.31 -28.28 -41.81
N SER A 441 -31.65 -27.18 -41.10
CA SER A 441 -33.00 -26.73 -40.65
C SER A 441 -33.57 -27.45 -39.41
N GLY A 442 -34.20 -26.83 -38.42
CA GLY A 442 -34.67 -25.46 -38.18
C GLY A 442 -35.72 -25.51 -37.06
N LYS A 443 -35.89 -24.37 -36.36
CA LYS A 443 -36.96 -24.00 -35.39
C LYS A 443 -36.84 -24.52 -33.95
N ASN A 444 -36.57 -23.58 -33.03
CA ASN A 444 -37.46 -23.25 -31.91
C ASN A 444 -37.00 -21.91 -31.28
N ILE A 445 -37.48 -20.81 -31.87
CA ILE A 445 -37.38 -19.45 -31.32
C ILE A 445 -38.81 -18.99 -31.04
N MET A 446 -39.31 -19.20 -29.82
CA MET A 446 -40.48 -18.47 -29.33
C MET A 446 -40.65 -18.60 -27.80
N PHE A 447 -39.66 -18.15 -27.02
CA PHE A 447 -39.88 -17.92 -25.57
C PHE A 447 -39.05 -16.77 -24.98
N PHE A 448 -37.94 -16.36 -25.61
CA PHE A 448 -37.05 -15.31 -25.07
C PHE A 448 -37.41 -13.86 -25.46
N ILE A 449 -38.45 -13.63 -26.27
CA ILE A 449 -38.74 -12.29 -26.82
C ILE A 449 -39.38 -11.32 -25.80
N LYS A 450 -39.90 -11.79 -24.67
CA LYS A 450 -40.60 -10.91 -23.72
C LYS A 450 -39.75 -10.32 -22.59
N LEU A 451 -38.50 -10.74 -22.41
CA LEU A 451 -37.59 -10.18 -21.39
C LEU A 451 -36.49 -9.28 -21.99
N ILE A 452 -36.21 -9.43 -23.28
CA ILE A 452 -35.11 -8.74 -23.97
C ILE A 452 -35.52 -7.32 -24.41
N LEU A 453 -36.82 -7.08 -24.64
CA LEU A 453 -37.28 -5.83 -25.25
C LEU A 453 -36.94 -4.55 -24.45
N PRO A 454 -37.08 -4.50 -23.11
CA PRO A 454 -36.72 -3.29 -22.36
C PRO A 454 -35.20 -3.07 -22.27
N LEU A 455 -34.42 -4.16 -22.23
CA LEU A 455 -32.96 -4.09 -22.10
C LEU A 455 -32.29 -3.72 -23.42
N THR A 456 -32.79 -4.25 -24.54
CA THR A 456 -32.33 -3.85 -25.87
C THR A 456 -32.71 -2.42 -26.20
N THR A 457 -33.85 -1.90 -25.72
CA THR A 457 -34.17 -0.48 -25.96
C THR A 457 -33.23 0.46 -25.21
N VAL A 458 -32.75 0.10 -24.02
CA VAL A 458 -31.77 0.91 -23.28
C VAL A 458 -30.39 0.82 -23.91
N VAL A 459 -29.94 -0.37 -24.32
CA VAL A 459 -28.66 -0.55 -25.00
C VAL A 459 -28.67 0.08 -26.39
N VAL A 460 -29.75 -0.05 -27.15
CA VAL A 460 -29.89 0.60 -28.47
C VAL A 460 -30.05 2.10 -28.31
N ALA A 461 -30.72 2.61 -27.27
CA ALA A 461 -30.75 4.04 -26.98
C ALA A 461 -29.37 4.57 -26.59
N LEU A 462 -28.59 3.86 -25.77
CA LEU A 462 -27.21 4.20 -25.43
C LEU A 462 -26.30 4.15 -26.66
N CYS A 463 -26.38 3.08 -27.46
CA CYS A 463 -25.63 2.95 -28.70
C CYS A 463 -26.07 3.98 -29.75
N ALA A 464 -27.34 4.36 -29.82
CA ALA A 464 -27.83 5.42 -30.69
C ALA A 464 -27.41 6.81 -30.19
N ILE A 465 -27.39 7.06 -28.86
CA ILE A 465 -26.85 8.29 -28.28
C ILE A 465 -25.36 8.40 -28.53
N LEU A 466 -24.60 7.31 -28.36
CA LEU A 466 -23.17 7.23 -28.67
C LEU A 466 -22.92 7.41 -30.16
N PHE A 467 -23.69 6.73 -31.03
CA PHE A 467 -23.56 6.85 -32.48
C PHE A 467 -23.97 8.24 -32.99
N LEU A 468 -25.03 8.85 -32.44
CA LEU A 468 -25.45 10.21 -32.77
C LEU A 468 -24.45 11.25 -32.22
N ARG A 469 -23.85 11.04 -31.03
CA ARG A 469 -22.80 11.93 -30.49
C ARG A 469 -21.48 11.82 -31.26
N CYS A 470 -21.07 10.61 -31.64
CA CYS A 470 -19.92 10.39 -32.54
C CYS A 470 -20.16 10.99 -33.93
N ARG A 471 -21.42 11.03 -34.42
CA ARG A 471 -21.75 11.57 -35.75
C ARG A 471 -22.07 13.07 -35.75
N LYS A 472 -22.37 13.70 -34.60
CA LYS A 472 -22.63 15.16 -34.50
C LYS A 472 -21.38 16.00 -34.21
N ARG A 473 -20.24 15.41 -33.85
CA ARG A 473 -18.95 16.13 -33.84
C ARG A 473 -18.42 16.18 -35.28
N ASN A 474 -18.98 17.10 -36.07
CA ASN A 474 -18.36 17.52 -37.33
C ASN A 474 -16.96 18.06 -37.00
N LEU A 475 -15.94 17.41 -37.56
CA LEU A 475 -14.58 17.95 -37.66
C LEU A 475 -14.67 19.39 -38.21
N PRO A 476 -14.12 20.41 -37.53
CA PRO A 476 -13.74 21.64 -38.20
C PRO A 476 -12.62 21.27 -39.16
N SER A 477 -12.97 21.19 -40.45
CA SER A 477 -12.01 21.16 -41.53
C SER A 477 -11.46 22.58 -41.69
N SER A 478 -10.37 22.90 -40.98
CA SER A 478 -9.55 24.07 -41.27
C SER A 478 -8.09 23.65 -41.34
N SER A 479 -7.67 23.29 -42.55
CA SER A 479 -6.28 23.25 -42.97
C SER A 479 -5.70 24.67 -42.94
N ASN A 480 -5.31 25.15 -41.76
CA ASN A 480 -4.44 26.32 -41.65
C ASN A 480 -3.01 25.81 -41.50
N ILE A 481 -2.23 26.01 -42.57
CA ILE A 481 -0.78 25.85 -42.54
C ILE A 481 -0.26 26.84 -41.50
N ILE A 482 0.07 26.37 -40.30
CA ILE A 482 0.67 27.20 -39.25
C ILE A 482 2.17 27.29 -39.54
N THR A 483 2.62 28.47 -39.95
CA THR A 483 4.02 28.85 -40.00
C THR A 483 4.59 28.85 -38.57
N TYR A 484 5.55 27.97 -38.28
CA TYR A 484 6.26 27.93 -37.00
C TYR A 484 7.08 29.23 -36.82
N GLY A 485 6.60 30.14 -35.96
CA GLY A 485 7.31 31.35 -35.58
C GLY A 485 8.60 31.01 -34.81
N ARG A 486 9.74 31.59 -35.22
CA ARG A 486 10.98 31.51 -34.43
C ARG A 486 10.95 32.56 -33.32
N TYR A 487 10.61 32.13 -32.11
CA TYR A 487 10.72 32.96 -30.90
C TYR A 487 12.14 32.94 -30.33
N THR A 488 12.59 34.04 -29.75
CA THR A 488 13.90 34.20 -29.10
C THR A 488 13.81 34.05 -27.58
N CYS A 489 14.91 33.67 -26.92
CA CYS A 489 14.97 33.58 -25.44
C CYS A 489 14.57 34.91 -24.76
N ARG A 490 14.91 36.05 -25.38
CA ARG A 490 14.52 37.38 -24.90
C ARG A 490 13.01 37.58 -24.92
N GLU A 491 12.33 37.14 -25.97
CA GLU A 491 10.87 37.25 -26.08
C GLU A 491 10.15 36.35 -25.08
N LEU A 492 10.63 35.12 -24.85
CA LEU A 492 10.05 34.23 -23.85
C LEU A 492 10.27 34.74 -22.42
N ARG A 493 11.42 35.36 -22.16
CA ARG A 493 11.69 36.01 -20.86
C ARG A 493 10.75 37.19 -20.63
N LEU A 494 10.46 37.99 -21.66
CA LEU A 494 9.48 39.08 -21.54
C LEU A 494 8.06 38.56 -21.38
N ALA A 495 7.70 37.49 -22.09
CA ALA A 495 6.37 36.88 -22.02
C ALA A 495 6.03 36.28 -20.65
N THR A 496 7.05 35.99 -19.83
CA THR A 496 6.94 35.32 -18.52
C THR A 496 7.35 36.21 -17.35
N ASP A 497 7.49 37.53 -17.57
CA ASP A 497 7.98 38.51 -16.58
C ASP A 497 9.32 38.11 -15.95
N GLY A 498 10.24 37.57 -16.75
CA GLY A 498 11.55 37.14 -16.28
C GLY A 498 11.62 35.69 -15.82
N PHE A 499 10.61 34.86 -16.14
CA PHE A 499 10.35 33.56 -15.52
C PHE A 499 10.00 33.70 -14.03
N ASP A 500 9.09 34.63 -13.73
CA ASP A 500 8.64 34.89 -12.37
C ASP A 500 7.94 33.66 -11.75
N LYS A 501 8.10 33.46 -10.44
CA LYS A 501 7.50 32.33 -9.73
C LYS A 501 5.97 32.35 -9.75
N GLY A 502 5.36 33.55 -9.82
CA GLY A 502 3.91 33.72 -9.94
C GLY A 502 3.35 33.20 -11.27
N ASN A 503 4.19 33.00 -12.28
CA ASN A 503 3.80 32.45 -13.57
C ASN A 503 4.02 30.93 -13.67
N VAL A 504 4.49 30.26 -12.62
CA VAL A 504 4.71 28.80 -12.62
C VAL A 504 3.37 28.07 -12.56
N ILE A 505 3.14 27.18 -13.53
CA ILE A 505 1.93 26.34 -13.62
C ILE A 505 2.22 24.85 -13.40
N GLY A 506 3.50 24.47 -13.35
CA GLY A 506 3.93 23.11 -13.02
C GLY A 506 5.45 23.04 -12.85
N SER A 507 5.92 22.14 -11.99
CA SER A 507 7.35 21.87 -11.80
C SER A 507 7.57 20.37 -11.65
N GLY A 508 8.55 19.83 -12.35
CA GLY A 508 8.88 18.40 -12.36
C GLY A 508 10.38 18.15 -12.42
N ASN A 509 10.77 16.88 -12.48
CA ASN A 509 12.16 16.46 -12.37
C ASN A 509 13.10 17.00 -13.47
N PHE A 510 12.55 17.39 -14.63
CA PHE A 510 13.34 17.80 -15.80
C PHE A 510 13.11 19.28 -16.19
N GLY A 511 12.35 20.04 -15.40
CA GLY A 511 12.11 21.45 -15.73
C GLY A 511 10.87 22.05 -15.08
N THR A 512 10.71 23.36 -15.30
CA THR A 512 9.59 24.15 -14.78
C THR A 512 8.77 24.70 -15.94
N VAL A 513 7.45 24.63 -15.82
CA VAL A 513 6.49 25.12 -16.81
C VAL A 513 5.92 26.46 -16.35
N TYR A 514 6.09 27.47 -17.20
CA TYR A 514 5.60 28.84 -16.98
C TYR A 514 4.44 29.13 -17.92
N LYS A 515 3.43 29.85 -17.43
CA LYS A 515 2.46 30.55 -18.27
C LYS A 515 3.10 31.82 -18.79
N GLY A 516 3.03 32.05 -20.10
CA GLY A 516 3.50 33.28 -20.71
C GLY A 516 2.46 33.88 -21.65
N THR A 517 2.54 35.20 -21.84
CA THR A 517 1.76 35.92 -22.86
C THR A 517 2.71 36.51 -23.88
N LEU A 518 2.64 36.01 -25.12
CA LEU A 518 3.50 36.46 -26.21
C LEU A 518 3.11 37.89 -26.66
N SER A 519 3.98 38.52 -27.45
CA SER A 519 3.79 39.90 -27.93
C SER A 519 2.57 40.09 -28.84
N ASP A 520 2.07 39.02 -29.43
CA ASP A 520 0.83 38.97 -30.21
C ASP A 520 -0.43 38.74 -29.34
N GLY A 521 -0.27 38.68 -28.02
CA GLY A 521 -1.34 38.45 -27.05
C GLY A 521 -1.67 36.97 -26.82
N LYS A 522 -0.98 36.04 -27.50
CA LYS A 522 -1.24 34.60 -27.36
C LYS A 522 -0.70 34.07 -26.03
N VAL A 523 -1.55 33.37 -25.28
CA VAL A 523 -1.17 32.69 -24.04
C VAL A 523 -0.56 31.33 -24.37
N VAL A 524 0.60 31.05 -23.80
CA VAL A 524 1.39 29.83 -24.05
C VAL A 524 1.89 29.21 -22.76
N ALA A 525 2.14 27.90 -22.80
CA ALA A 525 2.88 27.18 -21.77
C ALA A 525 4.33 27.04 -22.23
N ILE A 526 5.29 27.44 -21.39
CA ILE A 526 6.72 27.43 -21.70
C ILE A 526 7.42 26.52 -20.69
N LYS A 527 7.84 25.33 -21.12
CA LYS A 527 8.64 24.42 -20.29
C LYS A 527 10.12 24.76 -20.47
N VAL A 528 10.76 25.19 -19.39
CA VAL A 528 12.19 25.51 -19.34
C VAL A 528 12.91 24.37 -18.65
N PHE A 529 13.94 23.85 -19.31
CA PHE A 529 14.73 22.71 -18.85
C PHE A 529 15.98 23.20 -18.13
N ASP A 530 16.40 22.45 -17.11
CA ASP A 530 17.70 22.68 -16.49
C ASP A 530 18.80 22.21 -17.43
N VAL A 531 19.69 23.12 -17.84
CA VAL A 531 20.74 22.85 -18.82
C VAL A 531 22.01 22.33 -18.16
N GLU A 532 22.15 22.50 -16.84
CA GLU A 532 23.29 21.98 -16.07
C GLU A 532 23.11 20.49 -15.69
N ASP A 533 21.88 19.98 -15.74
CA ASP A 533 21.57 18.56 -15.59
C ASP A 533 21.53 17.83 -16.95
N GLU A 534 22.50 16.94 -17.17
CA GLU A 534 22.58 16.12 -18.38
C GLU A 534 21.30 15.28 -18.62
N ARG A 535 20.59 14.85 -17.56
CA ARG A 535 19.34 14.08 -17.71
C ARG A 535 18.19 14.95 -18.22
N SER A 536 18.06 16.15 -17.66
CA SER A 536 17.12 17.18 -18.13
C SER A 536 17.41 17.58 -19.59
N SER A 537 18.69 17.71 -19.95
CA SER A 537 19.14 17.99 -21.31
C SER A 537 18.74 16.89 -22.31
N SER A 538 18.91 15.61 -21.93
CA SER A 538 18.47 14.45 -22.73
C SER A 538 16.95 14.35 -22.82
N SER A 539 16.23 14.68 -21.75
CA SER A 539 14.78 14.69 -21.69
C SER A 539 14.16 15.72 -22.65
N PHE A 540 14.77 16.91 -22.77
CA PHE A 540 14.40 17.90 -23.76
C PHE A 540 14.48 17.36 -25.20
N ASP A 541 15.55 16.63 -25.53
CA ASP A 541 15.75 16.12 -26.89
C ASP A 541 14.69 15.07 -27.26
N VAL A 542 14.36 14.17 -26.32
CA VAL A 542 13.28 13.18 -26.47
C VAL A 542 11.91 13.85 -26.65
N GLU A 543 11.55 14.76 -25.74
CA GLU A 543 10.24 15.39 -25.74
C GLU A 543 10.04 16.27 -26.98
N ARG A 544 11.10 16.96 -27.43
CA ARG A 544 11.12 17.68 -28.70
C ARG A 544 10.89 16.73 -29.88
N GLU A 545 11.58 15.60 -29.93
CA GLU A 545 11.47 14.64 -31.03
C GLU A 545 10.07 14.05 -31.14
N VAL A 546 9.47 13.65 -30.01
CA VAL A 546 8.09 13.15 -29.97
C VAL A 546 7.11 14.20 -30.48
N MET A 547 7.16 15.43 -29.94
CA MET A 547 6.20 16.48 -30.31
C MET A 547 6.39 17.04 -31.72
N CYS A 548 7.57 16.89 -32.33
CA CYS A 548 7.77 17.22 -33.74
C CYS A 548 7.23 16.14 -34.69
N ASN A 549 7.16 14.89 -34.25
CA ASN A 549 6.85 13.74 -35.10
C ASN A 549 5.46 13.13 -34.86
N ALA A 550 4.78 13.47 -33.76
CA ALA A 550 3.43 13.02 -33.43
C ALA A 550 2.45 14.20 -33.48
N SER A 551 1.45 14.13 -34.37
CA SER A 551 0.44 15.18 -34.53
C SER A 551 -0.96 14.58 -34.52
N HIS A 552 -1.73 14.92 -33.49
CA HIS A 552 -3.08 14.41 -33.29
C HIS A 552 -3.90 15.39 -32.42
N PRO A 553 -5.22 15.54 -32.63
CA PRO A 553 -6.05 16.46 -31.86
C PRO A 553 -6.02 16.26 -30.34
N ASN A 554 -5.78 15.02 -29.89
CA ASN A 554 -5.67 14.67 -28.47
C ASN A 554 -4.22 14.61 -27.94
N LEU A 555 -3.25 15.18 -28.66
CA LEU A 555 -1.87 15.39 -28.18
C LEU A 555 -1.62 16.90 -28.00
N ILE A 556 -0.79 17.27 -27.03
CA ILE A 556 -0.39 18.67 -26.85
C ILE A 556 0.41 19.16 -28.06
N THR A 557 0.08 20.36 -28.55
CA THR A 557 0.75 20.95 -29.72
C THR A 557 1.93 21.81 -29.29
N ILE A 558 3.09 21.61 -29.92
CA ILE A 558 4.25 22.48 -29.78
C ILE A 558 4.23 23.59 -30.85
N PHE A 559 4.44 24.84 -30.44
CA PHE A 559 4.58 25.99 -31.33
C PHE A 559 6.03 26.24 -31.73
N CYS A 560 7.00 26.01 -30.85
CA CYS A 560 8.41 26.03 -31.19
C CYS A 560 9.27 25.36 -30.10
N SER A 561 10.53 25.10 -30.43
CA SER A 561 11.56 24.68 -29.47
C SER A 561 12.82 25.53 -29.62
N LEU A 562 13.39 25.94 -28.49
CA LEU A 562 14.65 26.67 -28.41
C LEU A 562 15.71 25.74 -27.85
N ASN A 563 16.79 25.55 -28.61
CA ASN A 563 17.94 24.75 -28.21
C ASN A 563 19.20 25.62 -28.26
N GLY A 564 19.48 26.32 -27.16
CA GLY A 564 20.68 27.12 -26.97
C GLY A 564 21.62 26.50 -25.93
N ILE A 565 22.91 26.84 -26.00
CA ILE A 565 23.97 26.27 -25.16
C ILE A 565 23.66 26.37 -23.66
N ASN A 566 23.03 27.48 -23.23
CA ASN A 566 22.67 27.74 -21.83
C ASN A 566 21.16 27.87 -21.61
N PHE A 567 20.34 27.53 -22.62
CA PHE A 567 18.88 27.70 -22.52
C PHE A 567 18.13 26.75 -23.46
N LYS A 568 17.39 25.81 -22.86
CA LYS A 568 16.52 24.86 -23.56
C LYS A 568 15.06 25.08 -23.13
N ALA A 569 14.17 25.28 -24.09
CA ALA A 569 12.74 25.48 -23.81
C ALA A 569 11.80 24.98 -24.91
N LEU A 570 10.62 24.51 -24.50
CA LEU A 570 9.53 24.11 -25.39
C LEU A 570 8.33 25.04 -25.16
N VAL A 571 7.83 25.62 -26.26
CA VAL A 571 6.67 26.53 -26.24
C VAL A 571 5.47 25.78 -26.79
N MET A 572 4.44 25.65 -25.97
CA MET A 572 3.28 24.80 -26.21
C MET A 572 1.96 25.56 -26.04
N GLU A 573 0.89 24.97 -26.53
CA GLU A 573 -0.46 25.43 -26.28
C GLU A 573 -0.78 25.43 -24.77
N TYR A 574 -1.40 26.50 -24.27
CA TYR A 574 -1.81 26.60 -22.88
C TYR A 574 -3.20 25.98 -22.68
N MET A 575 -3.29 25.05 -21.71
CA MET A 575 -4.52 24.33 -21.40
C MET A 575 -5.27 25.02 -20.26
N VAL A 576 -6.33 25.75 -20.61
CA VAL A 576 -7.04 26.66 -19.68
C VAL A 576 -7.70 25.94 -18.50
N ASN A 577 -8.13 24.69 -18.69
CA ASN A 577 -8.77 23.90 -17.63
C ASN A 577 -7.78 23.08 -16.78
N GLY A 578 -6.48 23.14 -17.10
CA GLY A 578 -5.43 22.47 -16.32
C GLY A 578 -5.46 20.94 -16.45
N SER A 579 -4.87 20.24 -15.47
CA SER A 579 -4.73 18.78 -15.50
C SER A 579 -5.95 18.03 -14.98
N LEU A 580 -6.20 16.83 -15.50
CA LEU A 580 -7.26 15.94 -15.07
C LEU A 580 -7.15 15.59 -13.58
N GLU A 581 -5.93 15.49 -13.04
CA GLU A 581 -5.68 15.28 -11.61
C GLU A 581 -6.43 16.30 -10.73
N LYS A 582 -6.39 17.58 -11.12
CA LYS A 582 -7.09 18.66 -10.41
C LYS A 582 -8.61 18.42 -10.38
N TRP A 583 -9.18 17.91 -11.47
CA TRP A 583 -10.60 17.62 -11.62
C TRP A 583 -11.07 16.33 -10.92
N LEU A 584 -10.15 15.40 -10.67
CA LEU A 584 -10.45 14.14 -9.98
C LEU A 584 -10.26 14.23 -8.47
N HIS A 585 -9.30 15.03 -8.00
CA HIS A 585 -8.83 14.97 -6.61
C HIS A 585 -9.02 16.26 -5.80
N THR A 586 -9.56 17.34 -6.38
CA THR A 586 -9.83 18.59 -5.65
C THR A 586 -11.32 18.77 -5.40
N ASN A 587 -11.70 19.13 -4.17
CA ASN A 587 -13.10 19.26 -3.73
C ASN A 587 -13.94 20.32 -4.47
N ASN A 588 -13.32 21.17 -5.29
CA ASN A 588 -13.98 22.29 -5.97
C ASN A 588 -14.27 22.05 -7.47
N TYR A 589 -13.88 20.88 -8.00
CA TYR A 589 -14.03 20.54 -9.41
C TYR A 589 -14.68 19.16 -9.52
N HIS A 590 -15.65 19.00 -10.42
CA HIS A 590 -16.35 17.74 -10.60
C HIS A 590 -16.58 17.47 -12.08
N LEU A 591 -16.24 16.25 -12.51
CA LEU A 591 -16.60 15.73 -13.83
C LEU A 591 -17.79 14.79 -13.69
N ASP A 592 -18.80 15.01 -14.52
CA ASP A 592 -19.90 14.07 -14.66
C ASP A 592 -19.44 12.79 -15.39
N PHE A 593 -20.30 11.78 -15.38
CA PHE A 593 -19.97 10.50 -15.99
C PHE A 593 -19.68 10.58 -17.50
N LEU A 594 -20.39 11.45 -18.22
CA LEU A 594 -20.20 11.61 -19.67
C LEU A 594 -18.89 12.31 -19.99
N GLN A 595 -18.52 13.33 -19.21
CA GLN A 595 -17.24 14.01 -19.33
C GLN A 595 -16.08 13.06 -19.02
N ARG A 596 -16.21 12.21 -18.00
CA ARG A 596 -15.20 11.17 -17.70
C ARG A 596 -15.04 10.19 -18.86
N LEU A 597 -16.15 9.76 -19.46
CA LEU A 597 -16.13 8.86 -20.62
C LEU A 597 -15.47 9.51 -21.84
N ASP A 598 -15.79 10.78 -22.12
CA ASP A 598 -15.17 11.56 -23.20
C ASP A 598 -13.66 11.68 -23.00
N VAL A 599 -13.20 12.03 -21.79
CA VAL A 599 -11.78 12.10 -21.42
C VAL A 599 -11.06 10.75 -21.62
N MET A 600 -11.72 9.63 -21.27
CA MET A 600 -11.17 8.29 -21.50
C MET A 600 -11.02 7.98 -22.99
N ILE A 601 -12.02 8.34 -23.80
CA ILE A 601 -12.00 8.13 -25.26
C ILE A 601 -10.89 8.97 -25.90
N ASP A 602 -10.78 10.24 -25.55
CA ASP A 602 -9.78 11.17 -26.04
C ASP A 602 -8.35 10.69 -25.71
N THR A 603 -8.13 10.26 -24.46
CA THR A 603 -6.85 9.71 -24.02
C THR A 603 -6.51 8.43 -24.78
N ALA A 604 -7.47 7.52 -24.97
CA ALA A 604 -7.26 6.29 -25.71
C ALA A 604 -6.94 6.56 -27.21
N ALA A 605 -7.58 7.57 -27.81
CA ALA A 605 -7.30 7.99 -29.18
C ALA A 605 -5.87 8.52 -29.32
N ALA A 606 -5.40 9.34 -28.36
CA ALA A 606 -4.03 9.84 -28.31
C ALA A 606 -3.00 8.69 -28.24
N ILE A 607 -3.18 7.74 -27.32
CA ILE A 607 -2.26 6.60 -27.15
C ILE A 607 -2.26 5.69 -28.38
N LYS A 608 -3.43 5.43 -28.98
CA LYS A 608 -3.53 4.67 -30.22
C LYS A 608 -2.72 5.33 -31.35
N HIS A 609 -2.78 6.66 -31.45
CA HIS A 609 -2.00 7.40 -32.45
C HIS A 609 -0.49 7.29 -32.20
N LEU A 610 -0.01 7.42 -30.95
CA LEU A 610 1.41 7.27 -30.63
C LEU A 610 1.96 5.86 -30.96
N HIS A 611 1.15 4.83 -30.75
CA HIS A 611 1.58 3.44 -30.98
C HIS A 611 1.53 3.02 -32.46
N TYR A 612 0.50 3.46 -33.18
CA TYR A 612 0.18 2.92 -34.52
C TYR A 612 -0.01 4.00 -35.60
N GLY A 613 -0.10 5.27 -35.23
CA GLY A 613 -0.32 6.40 -36.14
C GLY A 613 0.94 7.19 -36.49
N CYS A 614 2.03 7.03 -35.73
CA CYS A 614 3.32 7.67 -35.98
C CYS A 614 4.25 6.78 -36.82
N LEU A 615 5.22 7.39 -37.52
CA LEU A 615 6.21 6.68 -38.35
C LEU A 615 7.10 5.74 -37.53
N ARG A 616 7.46 6.15 -36.31
CA ARG A 616 8.14 5.34 -35.29
C ARG A 616 7.15 5.07 -34.17
N THR A 617 7.21 3.89 -33.57
CA THR A 617 6.32 3.57 -32.43
C THR A 617 6.78 4.34 -31.21
N ILE A 618 5.92 5.18 -30.65
CA ILE A 618 6.23 6.00 -29.48
C ILE A 618 5.50 5.44 -28.26
N ILE A 619 6.24 5.04 -27.23
CA ILE A 619 5.68 4.61 -25.94
C ILE A 619 5.83 5.77 -24.95
N HIS A 620 4.71 6.25 -24.41
CA HIS A 620 4.70 7.46 -23.58
C HIS A 620 5.48 7.33 -22.24
N CYS A 621 5.46 6.15 -21.62
CA CYS A 621 6.13 5.81 -20.35
C CYS A 621 5.69 6.58 -19.07
N ASP A 622 4.95 7.69 -19.18
CA ASP A 622 4.52 8.54 -18.06
C ASP A 622 3.06 9.01 -18.16
N LEU A 623 2.12 8.09 -18.44
CA LEU A 623 0.71 8.47 -18.48
C LEU A 623 0.09 8.42 -17.09
N LYS A 624 -0.31 9.58 -16.58
CA LYS A 624 -0.97 9.78 -15.27
C LYS A 624 -1.94 10.97 -15.36
N PRO A 625 -2.91 11.10 -14.43
CA PRO A 625 -3.89 12.20 -14.47
C PRO A 625 -3.27 13.61 -14.51
N SER A 626 -2.06 13.82 -13.97
CA SER A 626 -1.36 15.11 -14.04
C SER A 626 -0.91 15.49 -15.46
N ASN A 627 -0.70 14.48 -16.31
CA ASN A 627 -0.16 14.61 -17.67
C ASN A 627 -1.26 14.59 -18.75
N ILE A 628 -2.53 14.46 -18.34
CA ILE A 628 -3.71 14.62 -19.19
C ILE A 628 -4.26 16.02 -18.94
N LEU A 629 -4.13 16.92 -19.91
CA LEU A 629 -4.57 18.30 -19.81
C LEU A 629 -5.89 18.51 -20.55
N LEU A 630 -6.70 19.45 -20.08
CA LEU A 630 -8.02 19.76 -20.64
C LEU A 630 -8.00 21.16 -21.27
N ASP A 631 -8.43 21.25 -22.53
CA ASP A 631 -8.62 22.53 -23.20
C ASP A 631 -9.97 23.16 -22.83
N GLU A 632 -10.32 24.28 -23.47
CA GLU A 632 -11.53 25.06 -23.17
C GLU A 632 -12.84 24.26 -23.34
N ASP A 633 -12.83 23.26 -24.22
CA ASP A 633 -13.98 22.40 -24.53
C ASP A 633 -13.99 21.10 -23.72
N MET A 634 -13.10 20.98 -22.72
CA MET A 634 -12.88 19.76 -21.92
C MET A 634 -12.38 18.57 -22.74
N ILE A 635 -11.76 18.82 -23.89
CA ILE A 635 -11.14 17.77 -24.70
C ILE A 635 -9.81 17.40 -24.07
N ALA A 636 -9.58 16.10 -23.89
CA ALA A 636 -8.36 15.63 -23.26
C ALA A 636 -7.18 15.63 -24.24
N ARG A 637 -6.06 16.17 -23.78
CA ARG A 637 -4.79 16.24 -24.52
C ARG A 637 -3.66 15.68 -23.66
N VAL A 638 -3.01 14.67 -24.20
CA VAL A 638 -1.88 14.00 -23.53
C VAL A 638 -0.62 14.86 -23.68
N SER A 639 0.16 14.96 -22.61
CA SER A 639 1.34 15.84 -22.48
C SER A 639 2.47 15.16 -21.68
N ASP A 640 3.64 15.81 -21.67
CA ASP A 640 4.85 15.39 -20.95
C ASP A 640 5.50 14.09 -21.44
N TYR A 641 6.26 14.22 -22.53
CA TYR A 641 6.96 13.10 -23.18
C TYR A 641 8.42 12.96 -22.74
N SER A 642 8.78 13.59 -21.61
CA SER A 642 10.15 13.70 -21.09
C SER A 642 10.91 12.37 -20.95
N ILE A 643 10.19 11.25 -20.78
CA ILE A 643 10.77 9.89 -20.68
C ILE A 643 10.19 8.91 -21.71
N SER A 644 9.57 9.44 -22.77
CA SER A 644 9.00 8.63 -23.84
C SER A 644 10.08 7.84 -24.58
N MET A 645 9.72 6.65 -25.05
CA MET A 645 10.61 5.80 -25.82
C MET A 645 10.17 5.79 -27.28
N ILE A 646 11.13 5.97 -28.19
CA ILE A 646 10.91 5.94 -29.64
C ILE A 646 11.56 4.66 -30.17
N LEU A 647 10.77 3.78 -30.77
CA LEU A 647 11.24 2.49 -31.30
C LEU A 647 11.31 2.54 -32.83
N ASP A 648 12.46 2.13 -33.37
CA ASP A 648 12.66 2.02 -34.81
C ASP A 648 12.01 0.75 -35.39
N PRO A 649 11.56 0.76 -36.66
CA PRO A 649 10.81 -0.35 -37.27
C PRO A 649 11.54 -1.69 -37.23
N ASP A 650 12.88 -1.67 -37.30
CA ASP A 650 13.73 -2.87 -37.31
C ASP A 650 14.02 -3.44 -35.91
N GLU A 651 13.73 -2.69 -34.83
CA GLU A 651 13.92 -3.13 -33.43
C GLU A 651 12.61 -3.65 -32.78
N GLN A 652 11.49 -3.65 -33.50
CA GLN A 652 10.20 -4.13 -33.00
C GLN A 652 10.22 -5.61 -32.56
N GLY A 653 11.19 -6.40 -33.03
CA GLY A 653 11.40 -7.80 -32.64
C GLY A 653 12.43 -8.06 -31.53
N SER A 654 13.31 -7.08 -31.21
CA SER A 654 14.39 -7.25 -30.21
C SER A 654 14.17 -6.44 -28.92
N ALA A 655 13.17 -5.55 -28.87
CA ALA A 655 12.77 -4.82 -27.68
C ALA A 655 12.03 -5.70 -26.64
N LYS A 656 12.65 -6.81 -26.22
CA LYS A 656 12.24 -7.58 -25.04
C LYS A 656 13.35 -7.49 -24.00
N GLN A 657 12.99 -6.90 -22.85
CA GLN A 657 13.75 -6.78 -21.61
C GLN A 657 14.87 -5.73 -21.58
N SER A 658 14.48 -4.48 -21.35
CA SER A 658 15.19 -3.59 -20.44
C SER A 658 14.19 -2.99 -19.45
N LYS A 659 14.62 -2.74 -18.21
CA LYS A 659 13.80 -2.09 -17.16
C LYS A 659 13.38 -0.71 -17.66
N PHE A 660 12.10 -0.52 -17.97
CA PHE A 660 11.58 0.79 -18.33
C PHE A 660 11.46 1.67 -17.09
N VAL A 661 11.96 2.90 -17.15
CA VAL A 661 11.63 3.95 -16.19
C VAL A 661 10.23 4.42 -16.56
N CYS A 662 9.21 3.91 -15.86
CA CYS A 662 7.82 4.31 -16.06
C CYS A 662 7.20 4.74 -14.74
N THR A 663 6.16 5.56 -14.80
CA THR A 663 5.40 5.94 -13.60
C THR A 663 4.66 4.75 -13.00
N ILE A 664 4.75 4.63 -11.68
CA ILE A 664 4.10 3.58 -10.90
C ILE A 664 2.60 3.56 -11.21
N GLY A 665 2.11 2.46 -11.77
CA GLY A 665 0.70 2.25 -12.13
C GLY A 665 0.36 2.37 -13.62
N TYR A 666 1.30 2.76 -14.49
CA TYR A 666 1.09 2.79 -15.95
C TYR A 666 1.73 1.57 -16.65
N VAL A 667 0.92 0.78 -17.37
CA VAL A 667 1.37 -0.25 -18.32
C VAL A 667 0.65 0.00 -19.65
N ALA A 668 1.41 0.28 -20.71
CA ALA A 668 0.86 0.49 -22.03
C ALA A 668 0.14 -0.79 -22.54
N PRO A 669 -1.05 -0.69 -23.15
CA PRO A 669 -1.89 -1.85 -23.50
C PRO A 669 -1.27 -2.80 -24.55
N GLY A 670 -0.19 -2.41 -25.23
CA GLY A 670 0.56 -3.29 -26.13
C GLY A 670 1.50 -4.28 -25.42
N ASN A 671 1.79 -4.07 -24.13
CA ASN A 671 2.68 -4.92 -23.34
C ASN A 671 1.97 -5.51 -22.10
N ALA A 672 0.65 -5.39 -22.03
CA ALA A 672 -0.18 -6.16 -21.11
C ALA A 672 -0.59 -7.48 -21.80
N SER A 673 0.39 -8.36 -21.99
CA SER A 673 0.18 -9.78 -22.30
C SER A 673 1.07 -10.62 -21.40
#